data_AF-A0A968L7S0-F1
#
_entry.id   AF-A0A968L7S0-F1
#
_cell.length_a   1.000
_cell.length_b   1.000
_cell.length_c   1.000
_cell.angle_alpha   90.00
_cell.angle_beta   90.00
_cell.angle_gamma   90.00
#
_symmetry.space_group_name_H-M   'P 1'
#
loop_
_entity.id
_entity.type
_entity.pdbx_description
1 polymer ?
#
loop_
_entity_poly.entity_id
_entity_poly.type
_entity_poly.pdbx_seq_one_letter_code
_entity_poly.pdbx_strand_id
1 'polypeptide(L)'
;MTPATPQDANLLKQQLEYRKRLMDKINELHSADNLNTILLHIKDSIAALFSAQRITIYLADAKRNLLISKVLSGTEVKQIVVPISDASLSGFCALSGTVLNIRDAYSDHELKMISSNLKFDKSWDQKTGFVTRQVLCVPMKFQRTLIGVIQIINKQGDTPFDDTDITYALELATSLSIAIHNIYRLQVTTKIIRQRSRYNYLLDKNLINEKDIEKAGQHPDTAKFGLDAVLLREFKVPREEMAKALSLFFGTEFIKYEPATPPMEEELLKRVRPDRLMKEWWVPFKVENGVLYIIMDDPTDLGRQDMIKFIYPEYKRISYVGAFRDDIQSFIGLFYNKGTSLSSGGSIDELINKLDATDEPEIEQESSKVSEQDSVIVQLVNKIIIDAVQSKVSDIHIEPYPGKDDVIVRYRVDGRCKVYQRIPYKYKYAIPSRIKIMCGLDISERRKPQDGKIDFKKFGPLDVELRVATVPTAGQLEDVVMRVLASGEAALPYDKLGLTERNSKVLLQCINQPYGLVLVVGPTGSGKTTTLHSAISVINTPETKIWTAEDPVEITQRGLRQVQVHPKIGFTFAAALRSFLRADPDVIMVGEMRDQETAEIGVESSLTGHLVFSTLHTNSAPETVTRLLDMELDPFSFSDAILCILAQRLCRRLCDCKQQYQPERKELEEIIMEYGVEDFKKTGINPAEIKLWKAVGCPKCGDSGYKGRLGIHELLEGTDQMKALIKRKSEIEQIRKQAIADGMTTLKQDGILKSFQGLTDLKEVRKVCIK
;
A
#
# COMPACT_ATOMS: atom_id res chain seq x y z
N MET A 1 10.75 72.55 -11.76
CA MET A 1 9.61 71.72 -11.35
C MET A 1 8.75 72.55 -10.42
N THR A 2 7.63 73.08 -10.91
CA THR A 2 6.65 73.80 -10.12
C THR A 2 6.05 72.85 -9.07
N PRO A 3 5.93 73.24 -7.78
CA PRO A 3 5.29 72.39 -6.78
C PRO A 3 3.81 72.24 -7.10
N ALA A 4 3.31 71.00 -7.08
CA ALA A 4 1.89 70.70 -7.25
C ALA A 4 1.06 71.42 -6.18
N THR A 5 -0.07 72.00 -6.56
CA THR A 5 -0.91 72.78 -5.65
C THR A 5 -1.63 71.86 -4.65
N PRO A 6 -2.10 72.36 -3.49
CA PRO A 6 -2.86 71.57 -2.52
C PRO A 6 -4.13 70.91 -3.11
N GLN A 7 -4.69 71.50 -4.16
CA GLN A 7 -5.81 70.94 -4.91
C GLN A 7 -5.40 69.70 -5.73
N ASP A 8 -4.22 69.72 -6.35
CA ASP A 8 -3.67 68.58 -7.11
C ASP A 8 -3.39 67.38 -6.20
N ALA A 9 -2.87 67.63 -4.99
CA ALA A 9 -2.61 66.58 -3.99
C ALA A 9 -3.91 65.92 -3.49
N ASN A 10 -5.00 66.69 -3.35
CA ASN A 10 -6.28 66.19 -2.88
C ASN A 10 -7.01 65.40 -3.98
N LEU A 11 -6.93 65.86 -5.23
CA LEU A 11 -7.44 65.14 -6.41
C LEU A 11 -6.71 63.80 -6.60
N LEU A 12 -5.37 63.80 -6.47
CA LEU A 12 -4.57 62.59 -6.57
C LEU A 12 -4.90 61.59 -5.46
N LYS A 13 -5.16 62.08 -4.24
CA LYS A 13 -5.56 61.24 -3.10
C LYS A 13 -6.92 60.60 -3.31
N GLN A 14 -7.90 61.35 -3.83
CA GLN A 14 -9.22 60.81 -4.21
C GLN A 14 -9.11 59.75 -5.32
N GLN A 15 -8.27 59.98 -6.34
CA GLN A 15 -8.02 59.00 -7.40
C GLN A 15 -7.34 57.72 -6.87
N LEU A 16 -6.40 57.84 -5.93
CA LEU A 16 -5.73 56.70 -5.29
C LEU A 16 -6.68 55.86 -4.44
N GLU A 17 -7.53 56.53 -3.66
CA GLU A 17 -8.51 55.86 -2.81
C GLU A 17 -9.58 55.13 -3.65
N TYR A 18 -10.03 55.76 -4.74
CA TYR A 18 -10.91 55.13 -5.71
C TYR A 18 -10.27 53.90 -6.36
N ARG A 19 -9.02 54.01 -6.84
CA ARG A 19 -8.27 52.88 -7.41
C ARG A 19 -8.10 51.73 -6.43
N LYS A 20 -7.88 52.02 -5.14
CA LYS A 20 -7.79 50.98 -4.10
C LYS A 20 -9.11 50.23 -3.95
N ARG A 21 -10.23 50.95 -3.85
CA ARG A 21 -11.57 50.35 -3.78
C ARG A 21 -11.90 49.52 -5.03
N LEU A 22 -11.49 49.98 -6.21
CA LEU A 22 -11.65 49.24 -7.47
C LEU A 22 -10.84 47.93 -7.46
N MET A 23 -9.58 47.96 -6.99
CA MET A 23 -8.74 46.76 -6.89
C MET A 23 -9.26 45.74 -5.87
N ASP A 24 -9.75 46.21 -4.73
CA ASP A 24 -10.37 45.33 -3.72
C ASP A 24 -11.58 44.58 -4.31
N LYS A 25 -12.38 45.27 -5.14
CA LYS A 25 -13.54 44.66 -5.82
C LYS A 25 -13.14 43.72 -6.96
N ILE A 26 -12.09 44.03 -7.69
CA ILE A 26 -11.49 43.12 -8.68
C ILE A 26 -11.02 41.83 -8.02
N ASN A 27 -10.39 41.90 -6.84
CA ASN A 27 -9.96 40.71 -6.11
C ASN A 27 -11.15 39.86 -5.64
N GLU A 28 -12.20 40.48 -5.09
CA GLU A 28 -13.44 39.79 -4.70
C GLU A 28 -14.09 39.08 -5.90
N LEU A 29 -14.08 39.73 -7.08
CA LEU A 29 -14.56 39.15 -8.32
C LEU A 29 -13.75 37.92 -8.77
N HIS A 30 -12.43 37.97 -8.65
CA HIS A 30 -11.57 36.84 -9.01
C HIS A 30 -11.68 35.66 -8.02
N SER A 31 -12.12 35.91 -6.78
CA SER A 31 -12.40 34.86 -5.79
C SER A 31 -13.79 34.20 -5.91
N ALA A 32 -14.64 34.65 -6.83
CA ALA A 32 -16.00 34.12 -6.95
C ALA A 32 -16.02 32.72 -7.60
N ASP A 33 -16.58 31.73 -6.89
CA ASP A 33 -16.62 30.33 -7.35
C ASP A 33 -17.73 30.04 -8.39
N ASN A 34 -18.73 30.92 -8.54
CA ASN A 34 -19.83 30.72 -9.48
C ASN A 34 -20.45 32.04 -10.01
N LEU A 35 -21.13 31.95 -11.16
CA LEU A 35 -21.73 33.10 -11.85
C LEU A 35 -22.85 33.79 -11.04
N ASN A 36 -23.58 33.05 -10.18
CA ASN A 36 -24.67 33.66 -9.41
C ASN A 36 -24.12 34.61 -8.34
N THR A 37 -22.96 34.31 -7.75
CA THR A 37 -22.27 35.21 -6.81
C THR A 37 -21.97 36.55 -7.49
N ILE A 38 -21.43 36.53 -8.71
CA ILE A 38 -21.13 37.75 -9.48
C ILE A 38 -22.41 38.52 -9.83
N LEU A 39 -23.43 37.83 -10.36
CA LEU A 39 -24.64 38.47 -10.87
C LEU A 39 -25.57 39.00 -9.76
N LEU A 40 -25.60 38.36 -8.59
CA LEU A 40 -26.55 38.68 -7.52
C LEU A 40 -25.93 39.41 -6.33
N HIS A 41 -24.71 39.06 -5.93
CA HIS A 41 -24.12 39.55 -4.68
C HIS A 41 -23.12 40.70 -4.88
N ILE A 42 -22.41 40.73 -6.01
CA ILE A 42 -21.34 41.72 -6.23
C ILE A 42 -21.87 43.00 -6.90
N LYS A 43 -23.05 42.96 -7.54
CA LYS A 43 -23.63 44.09 -8.28
C LYS A 43 -23.79 45.36 -7.43
N ASP A 44 -24.30 45.25 -6.20
CA ASP A 44 -24.64 46.42 -5.38
C ASP A 44 -23.36 47.11 -4.90
N SER A 45 -22.32 46.31 -4.65
CA SER A 45 -21.01 46.84 -4.32
C SER A 45 -20.30 47.50 -5.51
N ILE A 46 -20.56 47.06 -6.74
CA ILE A 46 -20.03 47.72 -7.94
C ILE A 46 -20.80 49.01 -8.23
N ALA A 47 -22.12 49.04 -8.06
CA ALA A 47 -22.92 50.26 -8.23
C ALA A 47 -22.39 51.39 -7.33
N ALA A 48 -21.99 51.06 -6.10
CA ALA A 48 -21.38 52.00 -5.17
C ALA A 48 -20.04 52.59 -5.65
N LEU A 49 -19.24 51.85 -6.44
CA LEU A 49 -18.01 52.40 -7.02
C LEU A 49 -18.30 53.56 -7.96
N PHE A 50 -19.26 53.39 -8.87
CA PHE A 50 -19.61 54.43 -9.86
C PHE A 50 -20.53 55.51 -9.31
N SER A 51 -20.84 55.46 -8.00
CA SER A 51 -21.90 56.28 -7.40
C SER A 51 -23.19 56.20 -8.22
N ALA A 52 -23.53 55.03 -8.73
CA ALA A 52 -24.68 54.82 -9.62
C ALA A 52 -25.88 54.28 -8.85
N GLN A 53 -27.10 54.57 -9.32
CA GLN A 53 -28.32 54.08 -8.67
C GLN A 53 -28.57 52.61 -8.98
N ARG A 54 -28.16 52.13 -10.15
CA ARG A 54 -28.33 50.73 -10.53
C ARG A 54 -27.23 50.29 -11.48
N ILE A 55 -26.80 49.05 -11.32
CA ILE A 55 -25.96 48.35 -12.29
C ILE A 55 -26.60 47.02 -12.65
N THR A 56 -26.53 46.67 -13.93
CA THR A 56 -26.95 45.37 -14.44
C THR A 56 -25.81 44.78 -15.26
N ILE A 57 -25.39 43.56 -14.88
CA ILE A 57 -24.40 42.80 -15.65
C ILE A 57 -25.16 41.79 -16.48
N TYR A 58 -25.08 41.92 -17.80
CA TYR A 58 -25.65 40.96 -18.75
C TYR A 58 -24.56 40.03 -19.24
N LEU A 59 -24.85 38.73 -19.28
CA LEU A 59 -24.01 37.73 -19.92
C LEU A 59 -24.56 37.43 -21.32
N ALA A 60 -23.68 37.36 -22.31
CA ALA A 60 -24.06 37.05 -23.68
C ALA A 60 -24.23 35.54 -23.89
N ASP A 61 -25.40 35.14 -24.36
CA ASP A 61 -25.65 33.84 -24.97
C ASP A 61 -25.59 33.99 -26.49
N ALA A 62 -24.39 33.80 -27.04
CA ALA A 62 -24.14 33.91 -28.47
C ALA A 62 -24.96 32.91 -29.32
N LYS A 63 -25.36 31.76 -28.75
CA LYS A 63 -26.14 30.75 -29.49
C LYS A 63 -27.58 31.17 -29.69
N ARG A 64 -28.17 31.77 -28.66
CA ARG A 64 -29.56 32.26 -28.72
C ARG A 64 -29.65 33.72 -29.19
N ASN A 65 -28.50 34.38 -29.36
CA ASN A 65 -28.39 35.80 -29.66
C ASN A 65 -29.09 36.68 -28.62
N LEU A 66 -28.89 36.37 -27.33
CA LEU A 66 -29.53 37.02 -26.19
C LEU A 66 -28.50 37.50 -25.16
N LEU A 67 -28.83 38.57 -24.46
CA LEU A 67 -28.23 39.01 -23.21
C LEU A 67 -29.11 38.56 -22.05
N ILE A 68 -28.50 37.96 -21.03
CA ILE A 68 -29.19 37.41 -19.88
C ILE A 68 -28.59 37.97 -18.59
N SER A 69 -29.44 38.47 -17.69
CA SER A 69 -29.07 38.85 -16.33
C SER A 69 -30.02 38.25 -15.30
N LYS A 70 -29.62 38.21 -14.03
CA LYS A 70 -30.45 37.75 -12.92
C LYS A 70 -30.56 38.85 -11.88
N VAL A 71 -31.77 39.04 -11.35
CA VAL A 71 -32.07 40.03 -10.31
C VAL A 71 -32.91 39.40 -9.20
N LEU A 72 -32.62 39.74 -7.95
CA LEU A 72 -33.47 39.40 -6.81
C LEU A 72 -34.66 40.36 -6.75
N SER A 73 -35.87 39.79 -6.67
CA SER A 73 -37.14 40.49 -6.48
C SER A 73 -37.83 39.88 -5.25
N GLY A 74 -37.61 40.48 -4.07
CA GLY A 74 -37.97 39.86 -2.80
C GLY A 74 -37.05 38.66 -2.50
N THR A 75 -37.63 37.49 -2.26
CA THR A 75 -36.90 36.21 -2.07
C THR A 75 -36.73 35.42 -3.37
N GLU A 76 -37.33 35.85 -4.48
CA GLU A 76 -37.27 35.14 -5.77
C GLU A 76 -36.22 35.74 -6.71
N VAL A 77 -35.52 34.86 -7.44
CA VAL A 77 -34.59 35.26 -8.50
C VAL A 77 -35.33 35.34 -9.83
N LYS A 78 -35.46 36.55 -10.39
CA LYS A 78 -36.04 36.81 -11.71
C LYS A 78 -34.94 36.99 -12.76
N GLN A 79 -35.24 36.62 -14.00
CA GLN A 79 -34.31 36.72 -15.13
C GLN A 79 -34.70 37.88 -16.04
N ILE A 80 -33.72 38.70 -16.42
CA ILE A 80 -33.87 39.73 -17.45
C ILE A 80 -33.25 39.19 -18.74
N VAL A 81 -34.00 39.24 -19.84
CA VAL A 81 -33.56 38.74 -21.14
C VAL A 81 -33.74 39.84 -22.18
N VAL A 82 -32.68 40.17 -22.90
CA VAL A 82 -32.65 41.24 -23.90
C VAL A 82 -32.03 40.69 -25.19
N PRO A 83 -32.65 40.83 -26.37
CA PRO A 83 -32.03 40.42 -27.63
C PRO A 83 -30.74 41.19 -27.94
N ILE A 84 -29.74 40.52 -28.51
CA ILE A 84 -28.57 41.20 -29.09
C ILE A 84 -28.99 41.75 -30.46
N SER A 85 -29.56 42.95 -30.45
CA SER A 85 -30.03 43.70 -31.61
C SER A 85 -29.92 45.20 -31.35
N ASP A 86 -30.21 46.00 -32.37
CA ASP A 86 -30.26 47.45 -32.27
C ASP A 86 -31.54 48.01 -31.63
N ALA A 87 -32.38 47.15 -31.04
CA ALA A 87 -33.65 47.54 -30.42
C ALA A 87 -33.51 48.04 -28.97
N SER A 88 -32.36 47.82 -28.32
CA SER A 88 -32.11 48.25 -26.93
C SER A 88 -30.68 48.71 -26.74
N LEU A 89 -30.42 49.53 -25.71
CA LEU A 89 -29.08 50.07 -25.44
C LEU A 89 -28.04 48.99 -25.12
N SER A 90 -28.38 48.04 -24.26
CA SER A 90 -27.48 46.92 -23.93
C SER A 90 -27.32 45.97 -25.12
N GLY A 91 -28.39 45.69 -25.86
CA GLY A 91 -28.34 44.88 -27.09
C GLY A 91 -27.46 45.51 -28.18
N PHE A 92 -27.58 46.83 -28.41
CA PHE A 92 -26.78 47.54 -29.40
C PHE A 92 -25.31 47.58 -28.98
N CYS A 93 -25.02 47.85 -27.70
CA CYS A 93 -23.65 47.81 -27.17
C CYS A 93 -23.01 46.42 -27.33
N ALA A 94 -23.77 45.35 -27.14
CA ALA A 94 -23.33 43.99 -27.44
C ALA A 94 -23.06 43.76 -28.92
N LEU A 95 -23.97 44.23 -29.79
CA LEU A 95 -23.90 44.06 -31.24
C LEU A 95 -22.74 44.83 -31.87
N SER A 96 -22.59 46.12 -31.54
CA SER A 96 -21.52 46.97 -32.05
C SER A 96 -20.19 46.71 -31.35
N GLY A 97 -20.24 46.27 -30.10
CA GLY A 97 -19.08 46.14 -29.23
C GLY A 97 -18.42 47.48 -28.90
N THR A 98 -19.18 48.58 -28.96
CA THR A 98 -18.73 49.94 -28.61
C THR A 98 -19.34 50.39 -27.29
N VAL A 99 -18.65 51.27 -26.56
CA VAL A 99 -19.19 51.92 -25.37
C VAL A 99 -20.30 52.90 -25.78
N LEU A 100 -21.41 52.91 -25.06
CA LEU A 100 -22.49 53.89 -25.22
C LEU A 100 -22.62 54.70 -23.93
N ASN A 101 -22.52 56.01 -24.01
CA ASN A 101 -22.74 56.92 -22.89
C ASN A 101 -23.91 57.84 -23.22
N ILE A 102 -25.10 57.47 -22.74
CA ILE A 102 -26.36 58.19 -22.97
C ILE A 102 -26.59 59.17 -21.82
N ARG A 103 -26.75 60.44 -22.18
CA ARG A 103 -27.01 61.53 -21.23
C ARG A 103 -28.50 61.65 -20.90
N ASP A 104 -29.36 61.39 -21.87
CA ASP A 104 -30.82 61.35 -21.68
C ASP A 104 -31.44 60.14 -22.42
N ALA A 105 -31.81 59.11 -21.67
CA ALA A 105 -32.45 57.91 -22.19
C ALA A 105 -33.83 58.16 -22.79
N TYR A 106 -34.48 59.30 -22.51
CA TYR A 106 -35.77 59.68 -23.08
C TYR A 106 -35.62 60.51 -24.37
N SER A 107 -34.40 60.90 -24.74
CA SER A 107 -34.10 61.70 -25.93
C SER A 107 -34.06 60.84 -27.20
N ASP A 108 -35.16 60.85 -27.97
CA ASP A 108 -35.23 60.17 -29.27
C ASP A 108 -34.15 60.65 -30.26
N HIS A 109 -33.72 61.91 -30.15
CA HIS A 109 -32.65 62.46 -30.99
C HIS A 109 -31.30 61.81 -30.66
N GLU A 110 -30.97 61.69 -29.37
CA GLU A 110 -29.71 61.06 -28.92
C GLU A 110 -29.66 59.58 -29.30
N LEU A 111 -30.76 58.85 -29.14
CA LEU A 111 -30.86 57.43 -29.51
C LEU A 111 -30.74 57.21 -31.02
N LYS A 112 -31.41 58.05 -31.84
CA LYS A 112 -31.39 57.92 -33.31
C LYS A 112 -30.04 58.26 -33.93
N MET A 113 -29.22 59.10 -33.29
CA MET A 113 -27.83 59.34 -33.73
C MET A 113 -26.95 58.09 -33.61
N ILE A 114 -27.33 57.13 -32.76
CA ILE A 114 -26.62 55.87 -32.55
C ILE A 114 -27.16 54.79 -33.50
N SER A 115 -28.47 54.61 -33.55
CA SER A 115 -29.15 53.74 -34.52
C SER A 115 -30.59 54.18 -34.75
N SER A 116 -31.04 54.11 -36.01
CA SER A 116 -32.41 54.47 -36.40
C SER A 116 -33.49 53.61 -35.74
N ASN A 117 -33.15 52.40 -35.29
CA ASN A 117 -34.06 51.44 -34.67
C ASN A 117 -34.04 51.48 -33.13
N LEU A 118 -33.12 52.24 -32.54
CA LEU A 118 -32.94 52.29 -31.09
C LEU A 118 -34.06 53.07 -30.43
N LYS A 119 -34.74 52.44 -29.47
CA LYS A 119 -35.81 53.06 -28.67
C LYS A 119 -35.63 52.69 -27.21
N PHE A 120 -35.89 53.65 -26.31
CA PHE A 120 -35.93 53.37 -24.89
C PHE A 120 -37.30 52.84 -24.48
N ASP A 121 -37.32 51.63 -23.88
CA ASP A 121 -38.53 51.02 -23.37
C ASP A 121 -38.88 51.60 -21.99
N LYS A 122 -39.86 52.51 -21.98
CA LYS A 122 -40.35 53.22 -20.79
C LYS A 122 -41.28 52.35 -19.93
N SER A 123 -41.70 51.18 -20.41
CA SER A 123 -42.71 50.36 -19.72
C SER A 123 -42.25 49.88 -18.35
N TRP A 124 -40.95 49.65 -18.18
CA TRP A 124 -40.38 49.22 -16.90
C TRP A 124 -40.26 50.36 -15.90
N ASP A 125 -39.85 51.55 -16.35
CA ASP A 125 -39.82 52.77 -15.53
C ASP A 125 -41.24 53.08 -15.02
N GLN A 126 -42.24 53.00 -15.90
CA GLN A 126 -43.65 53.19 -15.56
C GLN A 126 -44.17 52.16 -14.54
N LYS A 127 -43.75 50.89 -14.66
CA LYS A 127 -44.16 49.82 -13.74
C LYS A 127 -43.49 49.92 -12.36
N THR A 128 -42.26 50.42 -12.29
CA THR A 128 -41.46 50.39 -11.06
C THR A 128 -41.35 51.75 -10.36
N GLY A 129 -41.76 52.84 -11.02
CA GLY A 129 -41.58 54.21 -10.53
C GLY A 129 -40.12 54.70 -10.58
N PHE A 130 -39.20 53.88 -11.08
CA PHE A 130 -37.79 54.26 -11.28
C PHE A 130 -37.66 55.01 -12.60
N VAL A 131 -36.93 56.13 -12.64
CA VAL A 131 -36.73 56.91 -13.87
C VAL A 131 -35.30 56.75 -14.35
N THR A 132 -35.12 56.15 -15.52
CA THR A 132 -33.83 55.99 -16.19
C THR A 132 -33.49 57.28 -16.94
N ARG A 133 -32.49 58.04 -16.48
CA ARG A 133 -32.02 59.29 -17.09
C ARG A 133 -30.77 59.06 -17.91
N GLN A 134 -29.74 58.52 -17.28
CA GLN A 134 -28.42 58.33 -17.90
C GLN A 134 -28.09 56.85 -17.95
N VAL A 135 -27.48 56.40 -19.04
CA VAL A 135 -27.10 54.99 -19.23
C VAL A 135 -25.71 54.90 -19.82
N LEU A 136 -24.79 54.27 -19.09
CA LEU A 136 -23.49 53.87 -19.60
C LEU A 136 -23.49 52.36 -19.85
N CYS A 137 -23.38 51.96 -21.13
CA CYS A 137 -23.22 50.57 -21.53
C CYS A 137 -21.77 50.32 -21.95
N VAL A 138 -21.11 49.34 -21.33
CA VAL A 138 -19.74 48.95 -21.65
C VAL A 138 -19.71 47.48 -22.06
N PRO A 139 -19.14 47.15 -23.23
CA PRO A 139 -19.05 45.77 -23.68
C PRO A 139 -17.95 45.03 -22.91
N MET A 140 -18.28 43.83 -22.43
CA MET A 140 -17.34 42.91 -21.81
C MET A 140 -16.81 41.98 -22.88
N LYS A 141 -15.52 42.13 -23.22
CA LYS A 141 -14.85 41.32 -24.23
C LYS A 141 -13.68 40.58 -23.63
N PHE A 142 -13.55 39.30 -23.95
CA PHE A 142 -12.34 38.54 -23.72
C PHE A 142 -11.76 38.15 -25.08
N GLN A 143 -10.55 38.64 -25.37
CA GLN A 143 -9.96 38.58 -26.71
C GLN A 143 -10.91 39.16 -27.77
N ARG A 144 -11.42 38.34 -28.70
CA ARG A 144 -12.39 38.73 -29.74
C ARG A 144 -13.83 38.32 -29.43
N THR A 145 -14.09 37.71 -28.28
CA THR A 145 -15.40 37.16 -27.91
C THR A 145 -16.14 38.10 -26.98
N LEU A 146 -17.41 38.40 -27.30
CA LEU A 146 -18.30 39.11 -26.40
C LEU A 146 -18.71 38.18 -25.25
N ILE A 147 -18.35 38.56 -24.03
CA ILE A 147 -18.75 37.86 -22.80
C ILE A 147 -20.07 38.41 -22.27
N GLY A 148 -20.33 39.71 -22.46
CA GLY A 148 -21.49 40.36 -21.88
C GLY A 148 -21.48 41.89 -22.05
N VAL A 149 -22.35 42.56 -21.31
CA VAL A 149 -22.44 44.03 -21.25
C VAL A 149 -22.69 44.45 -19.81
N ILE A 150 -21.96 45.47 -19.34
CA ILE A 150 -22.26 46.17 -18.10
C ILE A 150 -23.11 47.37 -18.45
N GLN A 151 -24.27 47.49 -17.81
CA GLN A 151 -25.15 48.64 -17.91
C GLN A 151 -25.20 49.36 -16.57
N ILE A 152 -24.74 50.60 -16.52
CA ILE A 152 -24.74 51.46 -15.35
C ILE A 152 -25.78 52.56 -15.57
N ILE A 153 -26.66 52.77 -14.61
CA ILE A 153 -27.82 53.64 -14.74
C ILE A 153 -27.81 54.70 -13.63
N ASN A 154 -27.98 55.96 -14.05
CA ASN A 154 -28.07 57.18 -13.23
C ASN A 154 -26.91 57.37 -12.25
N LYS A 155 -26.01 58.33 -12.55
CA LYS A 155 -25.01 58.76 -11.58
C LYS A 155 -25.69 59.59 -10.47
N GLN A 156 -25.30 59.36 -9.23
CA GLN A 156 -25.75 60.15 -8.08
C GLN A 156 -25.24 61.59 -8.24
N GLY A 157 -26.12 62.56 -8.00
CA GLY A 157 -25.83 63.98 -8.24
C GLY A 157 -26.25 64.50 -9.62
N ASP A 158 -26.87 63.67 -10.46
CA ASP A 158 -27.46 64.03 -11.77
C ASP A 158 -26.46 64.56 -12.81
N THR A 159 -25.16 64.29 -12.61
CA THR A 159 -24.10 64.62 -13.57
C THR A 159 -23.90 63.50 -14.58
N PRO A 160 -23.61 63.79 -15.87
CA PRO A 160 -23.32 62.75 -16.85
C PRO A 160 -22.11 61.89 -16.46
N PHE A 161 -22.05 60.66 -16.97
CA PHE A 161 -20.83 59.85 -16.86
C PHE A 161 -19.70 60.52 -17.65
N ASP A 162 -18.57 60.73 -17.00
CA ASP A 162 -17.39 61.38 -17.56
C ASP A 162 -16.37 60.36 -18.10
N ASP A 163 -15.27 60.84 -18.68
CA ASP A 163 -14.22 59.98 -19.25
C ASP A 163 -13.53 59.11 -18.20
N THR A 164 -13.54 59.54 -16.94
CA THR A 164 -12.97 58.80 -15.82
C THR A 164 -13.88 57.61 -15.48
N ASP A 165 -15.20 57.81 -15.42
CA ASP A 165 -16.17 56.72 -15.25
C ASP A 165 -16.08 55.69 -16.39
N ILE A 166 -15.95 56.16 -17.63
CA ILE A 166 -15.82 55.29 -18.81
C ILE A 166 -14.55 54.43 -18.69
N THR A 167 -13.43 55.05 -18.32
CA THR A 167 -12.14 54.35 -18.17
C THR A 167 -12.24 53.27 -17.09
N TYR A 168 -12.81 53.59 -15.93
CA TYR A 168 -12.97 52.61 -14.85
C TYR A 168 -13.97 51.51 -15.20
N ALA A 169 -15.03 51.83 -15.92
CA ALA A 169 -16.00 50.84 -16.38
C ALA A 169 -15.36 49.88 -17.40
N LEU A 170 -14.43 50.34 -18.25
CA LEU A 170 -13.64 49.50 -19.15
C LEU A 170 -12.63 48.60 -18.42
N GLU A 171 -11.94 49.13 -17.40
CA GLU A 171 -11.04 48.34 -16.56
C GLU A 171 -11.82 47.22 -15.84
N LEU A 172 -12.96 47.56 -15.24
CA LEU A 172 -13.86 46.60 -14.61
C LEU A 172 -14.41 45.58 -15.61
N ALA A 173 -14.85 46.02 -16.79
CA ALA A 173 -15.34 45.13 -17.84
C ALA A 173 -14.27 44.12 -18.27
N THR A 174 -13.01 44.53 -18.33
CA THR A 174 -11.88 43.65 -18.66
C THR A 174 -11.68 42.60 -17.56
N SER A 175 -11.62 43.02 -16.29
CA SER A 175 -11.46 42.09 -15.16
C SER A 175 -12.64 41.11 -15.04
N LEU A 176 -13.89 41.61 -15.14
CA LEU A 176 -15.09 40.77 -15.16
C LEU A 176 -15.08 39.80 -16.34
N SER A 177 -14.62 40.23 -17.52
CA SER A 177 -14.49 39.34 -18.68
C SER A 177 -13.53 38.19 -18.41
N ILE A 178 -12.40 38.45 -17.75
CA ILE A 178 -11.41 37.43 -17.37
C ILE A 178 -12.00 36.50 -16.29
N ALA A 179 -12.62 37.05 -15.24
CA ALA A 179 -13.20 36.26 -14.16
C ALA A 179 -14.34 35.35 -14.66
N ILE A 180 -15.27 35.91 -15.44
CA ILE A 180 -16.38 35.16 -16.04
C ILE A 180 -15.88 34.20 -17.11
N HIS A 181 -14.88 34.55 -17.91
CA HIS A 181 -14.26 33.60 -18.85
C HIS A 181 -13.57 32.45 -18.10
N ASN A 182 -12.90 32.70 -16.97
CA ASN A 182 -12.32 31.65 -16.14
C ASN A 182 -13.40 30.79 -15.49
N ILE A 183 -14.52 31.35 -15.02
CA ILE A 183 -15.66 30.58 -14.51
C ILE A 183 -16.34 29.82 -15.63
N TYR A 184 -16.49 30.36 -16.84
CA TYR A 184 -17.00 29.64 -17.99
C TYR A 184 -16.01 28.60 -18.48
N ARG A 185 -14.71 28.84 -18.43
CA ARG A 185 -13.68 27.85 -18.75
C ARG A 185 -13.73 26.74 -17.73
N LEU A 186 -13.78 27.06 -16.43
CA LEU A 186 -13.96 26.08 -15.38
C LEU A 186 -15.28 25.36 -15.55
N GLN A 187 -16.41 26.03 -15.76
CA GLN A 187 -17.72 25.43 -15.99
C GLN A 187 -17.84 24.70 -17.31
N VAL A 188 -17.14 25.06 -18.37
CA VAL A 188 -17.08 24.31 -19.64
C VAL A 188 -16.12 23.15 -19.48
N THR A 189 -15.04 23.26 -18.72
CA THR A 189 -14.26 22.11 -18.27
C THR A 189 -15.15 21.21 -17.40
N THR A 190 -15.94 21.74 -16.45
CA THR A 190 -16.88 21.02 -15.57
C THR A 190 -18.15 20.58 -16.29
N LYS A 191 -18.55 21.16 -17.43
CA LYS A 191 -19.75 20.84 -18.23
C LYS A 191 -19.39 20.01 -19.45
N ILE A 192 -18.15 20.04 -19.92
CA ILE A 192 -17.56 18.99 -20.73
C ILE A 192 -17.33 17.78 -19.82
N ILE A 193 -16.84 17.96 -18.58
CA ILE A 193 -16.79 16.89 -17.56
C ILE A 193 -18.19 16.43 -17.13
N ARG A 194 -19.20 17.31 -17.04
CA ARG A 194 -20.59 16.94 -16.68
C ARG A 194 -21.41 16.45 -17.87
N GLN A 195 -21.18 16.88 -19.12
CA GLN A 195 -21.78 16.25 -20.32
C GLN A 195 -21.07 14.94 -20.69
N ARG A 196 -19.85 14.74 -20.19
CA ARG A 196 -19.12 13.48 -20.15
C ARG A 196 -19.12 12.88 -18.73
N SER A 197 -20.18 13.09 -17.96
CA SER A 197 -20.34 12.26 -16.77
C SER A 197 -20.82 10.90 -17.25
N ARG A 198 -20.07 9.85 -16.93
CA ARG A 198 -20.41 8.46 -17.20
C ARG A 198 -21.76 8.01 -16.61
N TYR A 199 -22.38 8.84 -15.78
CA TYR A 199 -23.67 8.59 -15.13
C TYR A 199 -24.84 9.43 -15.65
N ASN A 200 -24.65 10.28 -16.67
CA ASN A 200 -25.72 11.15 -17.18
C ASN A 200 -26.98 10.40 -17.60
N TYR A 201 -26.80 9.29 -18.32
CA TYR A 201 -27.92 8.44 -18.72
C TYR A 201 -28.75 7.98 -17.50
N LEU A 202 -28.10 7.69 -16.37
CA LEU A 202 -28.78 7.28 -15.14
C LEU A 202 -29.53 8.44 -14.46
N LEU A 203 -28.95 9.64 -14.50
CA LEU A 203 -29.60 10.87 -14.02
C LEU A 203 -30.83 11.21 -14.87
N ASP A 204 -30.72 11.14 -16.20
CA ASP A 204 -31.81 11.43 -17.13
C ASP A 204 -32.97 10.43 -16.99
N LYS A 205 -32.68 9.18 -16.63
CA LYS A 205 -33.68 8.14 -16.34
C LYS A 205 -34.23 8.20 -14.92
N ASN A 206 -33.80 9.16 -14.10
CA ASN A 206 -34.13 9.26 -12.66
C ASN A 206 -33.83 7.97 -11.87
N LEU A 207 -32.81 7.22 -12.28
CA LEU A 207 -32.35 6.00 -11.57
C LEU A 207 -31.46 6.34 -10.38
N ILE A 208 -30.79 7.49 -10.44
CA ILE A 208 -30.01 8.11 -9.36
C ILE A 208 -30.21 9.63 -9.44
N ASN A 209 -29.91 10.34 -8.35
CA ASN A 209 -29.83 11.80 -8.35
C ASN A 209 -28.40 12.29 -8.04
N GLU A 210 -28.15 13.60 -8.18
CA GLU A 210 -26.83 14.18 -7.92
C GLU A 210 -26.33 13.94 -6.48
N LYS A 211 -27.22 13.91 -5.49
CA LYS A 211 -26.86 13.64 -4.08
C LYS A 211 -26.45 12.17 -3.88
N ASP A 212 -27.01 11.25 -4.65
CA ASP A 212 -26.64 9.84 -4.59
C ASP A 212 -25.22 9.63 -5.12
N ILE A 213 -24.85 10.33 -6.20
CA ILE A 213 -23.48 10.32 -6.74
C ILE A 213 -22.50 10.93 -5.73
N GLU A 214 -22.86 12.04 -5.07
CA GLU A 214 -22.02 12.65 -4.03
C GLU A 214 -21.82 11.73 -2.81
N LYS A 215 -22.91 11.11 -2.32
CA LYS A 215 -22.85 10.15 -1.21
C LYS A 215 -22.04 8.91 -1.59
N ALA A 216 -22.23 8.39 -2.80
CA ALA A 216 -21.43 7.29 -3.32
C ALA A 216 -19.96 7.70 -3.43
N GLY A 217 -19.65 8.92 -3.87
CA GLY A 217 -18.29 9.46 -3.93
C GLY A 217 -17.59 9.53 -2.56
N GLN A 218 -18.35 9.79 -1.49
CA GLN A 218 -17.86 9.87 -0.11
C GLN A 218 -17.87 8.53 0.63
N HIS A 219 -18.36 7.46 0.01
CA HIS A 219 -18.44 6.15 0.63
C HIS A 219 -17.03 5.56 0.87
N PRO A 220 -16.73 4.95 2.05
CA PRO A 220 -15.39 4.44 2.37
C PRO A 220 -14.84 3.44 1.35
N ASP A 221 -15.73 2.66 0.75
CA ASP A 221 -15.41 1.65 -0.24
C ASP A 221 -15.14 2.19 -1.65
N THR A 222 -15.41 3.47 -1.93
CA THR A 222 -15.22 4.07 -3.25
C THR A 222 -13.77 4.12 -3.66
N ALA A 223 -12.85 4.36 -2.72
CA ALA A 223 -11.41 4.30 -2.98
C ALA A 223 -10.93 2.88 -3.34
N LYS A 224 -11.64 1.84 -2.88
CA LYS A 224 -11.25 0.44 -3.06
C LYS A 224 -11.90 -0.22 -4.29
N PHE A 225 -13.18 0.04 -4.52
CA PHE A 225 -13.97 -0.65 -5.55
C PHE A 225 -14.39 0.26 -6.72
N GLY A 226 -14.18 1.57 -6.59
CA GLY A 226 -14.60 2.54 -7.59
C GLY A 226 -16.08 2.91 -7.48
N LEU A 227 -16.43 4.06 -8.03
CA LEU A 227 -17.75 4.67 -7.90
C LEU A 227 -18.86 3.84 -8.59
N ASP A 228 -18.57 3.19 -9.72
CA ASP A 228 -19.56 2.33 -10.40
C ASP A 228 -20.00 1.16 -9.52
N ALA A 229 -19.05 0.51 -8.85
CA ALA A 229 -19.32 -0.65 -8.01
C ALA A 229 -20.14 -0.27 -6.78
N VAL A 230 -19.87 0.91 -6.20
CA VAL A 230 -20.65 1.43 -5.07
C VAL A 230 -22.07 1.81 -5.51
N LEU A 231 -22.24 2.44 -6.68
CA LEU A 231 -23.57 2.75 -7.22
C LEU A 231 -24.38 1.48 -7.52
N LEU A 232 -23.75 0.42 -8.03
CA LEU A 232 -24.41 -0.87 -8.27
C LEU A 232 -24.84 -1.57 -6.96
N ARG A 233 -23.98 -1.57 -5.93
CA ARG A 233 -24.20 -2.32 -4.69
C ARG A 233 -25.08 -1.59 -3.69
N GLU A 234 -24.72 -0.37 -3.34
CA GLU A 234 -25.31 0.38 -2.22
C GLU A 234 -26.52 1.20 -2.67
N PHE A 235 -26.46 1.77 -3.88
CA PHE A 235 -27.53 2.59 -4.47
C PHE A 235 -28.45 1.80 -5.40
N LYS A 236 -28.23 0.48 -5.51
CA LYS A 236 -29.06 -0.48 -6.25
C LYS A 236 -29.33 -0.09 -7.71
N VAL A 237 -28.37 0.57 -8.35
CA VAL A 237 -28.47 0.87 -9.79
C VAL A 237 -28.51 -0.45 -10.57
N PRO A 238 -29.50 -0.66 -11.47
CA PRO A 238 -29.53 -1.87 -12.28
C PRO A 238 -28.29 -1.99 -13.17
N ARG A 239 -27.65 -3.17 -13.16
CA ARG A 239 -26.42 -3.43 -13.93
C ARG A 239 -26.57 -3.15 -15.42
N GLU A 240 -27.72 -3.48 -16.00
CA GLU A 240 -28.02 -3.23 -17.42
C GLU A 240 -28.11 -1.75 -17.75
N GLU A 241 -28.70 -0.94 -16.86
CA GLU A 241 -28.80 0.50 -17.05
C GLU A 241 -27.44 1.18 -16.86
N MET A 242 -26.61 0.67 -15.93
CA MET A 242 -25.21 1.09 -15.81
C MET A 242 -24.41 0.74 -17.06
N ALA A 243 -24.55 -0.49 -17.60
CA ALA A 243 -23.89 -0.88 -18.85
C ALA A 243 -24.26 0.05 -20.00
N LYS A 244 -25.55 0.38 -20.17
CA LYS A 244 -26.02 1.37 -21.16
C LYS A 244 -25.40 2.75 -20.94
N ALA A 245 -25.34 3.22 -19.69
CA ALA A 245 -24.73 4.51 -19.37
C ALA A 245 -23.25 4.54 -19.78
N LEU A 246 -22.49 3.50 -19.46
CA LEU A 246 -21.08 3.37 -19.79
C LEU A 246 -20.87 3.20 -21.30
N SER A 247 -21.75 2.47 -21.99
CA SER A 247 -21.69 2.35 -23.45
C SER A 247 -21.89 3.68 -24.16
N LEU A 248 -22.89 4.47 -23.74
CA LEU A 248 -23.11 5.80 -24.28
C LEU A 248 -21.95 6.74 -23.97
N PHE A 249 -21.34 6.59 -22.79
CA PHE A 249 -20.23 7.40 -22.35
C PHE A 249 -18.93 7.13 -23.11
N PHE A 250 -18.53 5.87 -23.22
CA PHE A 250 -17.28 5.45 -23.87
C PHE A 250 -17.43 5.31 -25.40
N GLY A 251 -18.66 5.28 -25.92
CA GLY A 251 -18.93 5.10 -27.35
C GLY A 251 -18.63 3.68 -27.85
N THR A 252 -18.65 2.69 -26.97
CA THR A 252 -18.42 1.26 -27.29
C THR A 252 -19.37 0.38 -26.48
N GLU A 253 -19.58 -0.85 -26.95
CA GLU A 253 -20.44 -1.80 -26.25
C GLU A 253 -19.85 -2.18 -24.88
N PHE A 254 -20.72 -2.33 -23.87
CA PHE A 254 -20.36 -2.92 -22.58
C PHE A 254 -20.94 -4.33 -22.51
N ILE A 255 -20.08 -5.32 -22.70
CA ILE A 255 -20.49 -6.73 -22.76
C ILE A 255 -20.46 -7.38 -21.39
N LYS A 256 -21.27 -8.43 -21.24
CA LYS A 256 -21.34 -9.25 -20.03
C LYS A 256 -20.62 -10.57 -20.26
N TYR A 257 -20.07 -11.17 -19.20
CA TYR A 257 -19.54 -12.53 -19.27
C TYR A 257 -20.65 -13.56 -19.47
N GLU A 258 -20.47 -14.43 -20.46
CA GLU A 258 -21.31 -15.59 -20.70
C GLU A 258 -20.49 -16.89 -20.63
N PRO A 259 -20.90 -17.91 -19.84
CA PRO A 259 -20.17 -19.18 -19.74
C PRO A 259 -20.01 -19.93 -21.08
N ALA A 260 -20.89 -19.67 -22.05
CA ALA A 260 -20.85 -20.25 -23.39
C ALA A 260 -19.88 -19.55 -24.35
N THR A 261 -19.16 -18.51 -23.90
CA THR A 261 -18.20 -17.77 -24.72
C THR A 261 -17.12 -18.73 -25.28
N PRO A 262 -16.83 -18.71 -26.59
CA PRO A 262 -15.76 -19.50 -27.18
C PRO A 262 -14.39 -19.18 -26.54
N PRO A 263 -13.51 -20.18 -26.34
CA PRO A 263 -12.16 -19.92 -25.85
C PRO A 263 -11.33 -19.17 -26.89
N MET A 264 -10.43 -18.30 -26.42
CA MET A 264 -9.48 -17.56 -27.26
C MET A 264 -8.31 -18.44 -27.75
N GLU A 265 -7.73 -18.09 -28.90
CA GLU A 265 -6.52 -18.72 -29.44
C GLU A 265 -5.33 -18.60 -28.47
N GLU A 266 -4.66 -19.73 -28.21
CA GLU A 266 -3.63 -19.87 -27.18
C GLU A 266 -2.40 -18.96 -27.42
N GLU A 267 -2.07 -18.68 -28.69
CA GLU A 267 -0.96 -17.81 -29.06
C GLU A 267 -1.15 -16.35 -28.61
N LEU A 268 -2.40 -15.88 -28.55
CA LEU A 268 -2.72 -14.52 -28.09
C LEU A 268 -2.62 -14.42 -26.57
N LEU A 269 -2.95 -15.49 -25.86
CA LEU A 269 -2.95 -15.53 -24.40
C LEU A 269 -1.54 -15.66 -23.81
N LYS A 270 -0.62 -16.36 -24.49
CA LYS A 270 0.77 -16.59 -24.02
C LYS A 270 1.60 -15.32 -23.85
N ARG A 271 1.24 -14.24 -24.51
CA ARG A 271 2.02 -12.98 -24.51
C ARG A 271 1.87 -12.17 -23.23
N VAL A 272 0.79 -12.39 -22.48
CA VAL A 272 0.48 -11.61 -21.28
C VAL A 272 0.05 -12.53 -20.15
N ARG A 273 0.69 -12.38 -18.99
CA ARG A 273 0.35 -13.16 -17.80
C ARG A 273 -0.99 -12.69 -17.20
N PRO A 274 -1.81 -13.60 -16.62
CA PRO A 274 -3.09 -13.25 -15.98
C PRO A 274 -2.97 -12.12 -14.95
N ASP A 275 -1.90 -12.09 -14.17
CA ASP A 275 -1.71 -11.07 -13.12
C ASP A 275 -1.65 -9.65 -13.68
N ARG A 276 -1.05 -9.50 -14.86
CA ARG A 276 -0.99 -8.20 -15.54
C ARG A 276 -2.35 -7.79 -16.06
N LEU A 277 -3.11 -8.74 -16.64
CA LEU A 277 -4.48 -8.52 -17.09
C LEU A 277 -5.42 -8.14 -15.95
N MET A 278 -5.26 -8.76 -14.77
CA MET A 278 -6.02 -8.44 -13.55
C MET A 278 -5.63 -7.08 -12.96
N LYS A 279 -4.33 -6.74 -12.97
CA LYS A 279 -3.85 -5.44 -12.47
C LYS A 279 -4.27 -4.28 -13.37
N GLU A 280 -4.28 -4.51 -14.68
CA GLU A 280 -4.56 -3.51 -15.70
C GLU A 280 -6.00 -3.60 -16.26
N TRP A 281 -6.84 -4.51 -15.76
CA TRP A 281 -8.24 -4.72 -16.11
C TRP A 281 -8.55 -4.76 -17.62
N TRP A 282 -7.89 -5.66 -18.34
CA TRP A 282 -8.18 -5.94 -19.75
C TRP A 282 -7.92 -7.40 -20.13
N VAL A 283 -8.51 -7.89 -21.22
CA VAL A 283 -8.27 -9.26 -21.72
C VAL A 283 -8.55 -9.36 -23.24
N PRO A 284 -7.71 -10.05 -24.02
CA PRO A 284 -8.02 -10.37 -25.42
C PRO A 284 -9.30 -11.22 -25.52
N PHE A 285 -10.22 -10.85 -26.40
CA PHE A 285 -11.54 -11.48 -26.49
C PHE A 285 -11.78 -12.33 -27.73
N LYS A 286 -11.66 -11.74 -28.92
CA LYS A 286 -11.77 -12.47 -30.20
C LYS A 286 -11.00 -11.77 -31.32
N VAL A 287 -10.73 -12.51 -32.39
CA VAL A 287 -10.27 -11.95 -33.66
C VAL A 287 -11.38 -12.14 -34.69
N GLU A 288 -11.82 -11.06 -35.32
CA GLU A 288 -12.88 -11.11 -36.33
C GLU A 288 -12.54 -10.17 -37.49
N ASN A 289 -12.55 -10.67 -38.73
CA ASN A 289 -12.19 -9.91 -39.94
C ASN A 289 -10.83 -9.20 -39.86
N GLY A 290 -9.85 -9.81 -39.18
CA GLY A 290 -8.51 -9.23 -38.99
C GLY A 290 -8.45 -8.10 -37.96
N VAL A 291 -9.49 -7.92 -37.15
CA VAL A 291 -9.53 -6.97 -36.01
C VAL A 291 -9.43 -7.75 -34.71
N LEU A 292 -8.48 -7.39 -33.85
CA LEU A 292 -8.37 -7.94 -32.50
C LEU A 292 -9.28 -7.16 -31.56
N TYR A 293 -10.23 -7.84 -30.92
CA TYR A 293 -11.12 -7.26 -29.92
C TYR A 293 -10.53 -7.47 -28.53
N ILE A 294 -10.43 -6.40 -27.76
CA ILE A 294 -9.93 -6.40 -26.38
C ILE A 294 -11.03 -5.88 -25.46
N ILE A 295 -11.32 -6.64 -24.41
CA ILE A 295 -12.24 -6.20 -23.35
C ILE A 295 -11.44 -5.41 -22.31
N MET A 296 -11.98 -4.27 -21.84
CA MET A 296 -11.35 -3.40 -20.84
C MET A 296 -12.38 -2.77 -19.89
N ASP A 297 -11.97 -2.38 -18.68
CA ASP A 297 -12.85 -1.62 -17.77
C ASP A 297 -13.00 -0.14 -18.17
N ASP A 298 -11.98 0.44 -18.80
CA ASP A 298 -12.02 1.76 -19.44
C ASP A 298 -11.41 1.66 -20.86
N PRO A 299 -12.26 1.54 -21.89
CA PRO A 299 -11.84 1.46 -23.28
C PRO A 299 -11.17 2.74 -23.82
N THR A 300 -11.13 3.85 -23.07
CA THR A 300 -10.55 5.14 -23.50
C THR A 300 -9.15 5.42 -22.93
N ASP A 301 -8.60 4.50 -22.13
CA ASP A 301 -7.27 4.62 -21.55
C ASP A 301 -6.16 4.47 -22.62
N LEU A 302 -5.69 5.60 -23.15
CA LEU A 302 -4.67 5.65 -24.21
C LEU A 302 -3.37 4.95 -23.81
N GLY A 303 -2.97 4.99 -22.53
CA GLY A 303 -1.74 4.36 -22.07
C GLY A 303 -1.82 2.83 -22.15
N ARG A 304 -2.96 2.27 -21.73
CA ARG A 304 -3.22 0.83 -21.89
C ARG A 304 -3.39 0.45 -23.36
N GLN A 305 -4.06 1.27 -24.17
CA GLN A 305 -4.18 1.00 -25.61
C GLN A 305 -2.82 0.94 -26.31
N ASP A 306 -1.90 1.86 -26.03
CA ASP A 306 -0.58 1.87 -26.66
C ASP A 306 0.28 0.68 -26.22
N MET A 307 0.18 0.29 -24.95
CA MET A 307 0.79 -0.93 -24.45
C MET A 307 0.21 -2.18 -25.13
N ILE A 308 -1.10 -2.27 -25.32
CA ILE A 308 -1.74 -3.40 -26.01
C ILE A 308 -1.29 -3.48 -27.46
N LYS A 309 -1.19 -2.35 -28.18
CA LYS A 309 -0.61 -2.29 -29.53
C LYS A 309 0.83 -2.80 -29.57
N PHE A 310 1.63 -2.51 -28.53
CA PHE A 310 3.00 -3.00 -28.43
C PHE A 310 3.07 -4.52 -28.20
N ILE A 311 2.10 -5.10 -27.47
CA ILE A 311 2.02 -6.55 -27.21
C ILE A 311 1.55 -7.32 -28.46
N TYR A 312 0.69 -6.71 -29.27
CA TYR A 312 0.08 -7.30 -30.46
C TYR A 312 0.39 -6.50 -31.74
N PRO A 313 1.68 -6.30 -32.09
CA PRO A 313 2.09 -5.41 -33.18
C PRO A 313 1.63 -5.88 -34.57
N GLU A 314 1.29 -7.15 -34.74
CA GLU A 314 0.80 -7.72 -36.00
C GLU A 314 -0.64 -7.30 -36.33
N TYR A 315 -1.41 -6.87 -35.33
CA TYR A 315 -2.79 -6.42 -35.53
C TYR A 315 -2.85 -4.93 -35.84
N LYS A 316 -2.97 -4.59 -37.12
CA LYS A 316 -3.12 -3.20 -37.58
C LYS A 316 -4.40 -2.52 -37.10
N ARG A 317 -5.41 -3.29 -36.69
CA ARG A 317 -6.70 -2.82 -36.17
C ARG A 317 -7.02 -3.55 -34.87
N ILE A 318 -7.17 -2.78 -33.79
CA ILE A 318 -7.59 -3.27 -32.47
C ILE A 318 -8.86 -2.51 -32.07
N SER A 319 -9.89 -3.24 -31.67
CA SER A 319 -11.16 -2.70 -31.17
C SER A 319 -11.24 -2.90 -29.67
N TYR A 320 -11.66 -1.87 -28.93
CA TYR A 320 -11.77 -1.90 -27.48
C TYR A 320 -13.24 -1.91 -27.07
N VAL A 321 -13.61 -2.93 -26.31
CA VAL A 321 -14.98 -3.17 -25.82
C VAL A 321 -14.97 -3.07 -24.30
N GLY A 322 -16.03 -2.52 -23.73
CA GLY A 322 -16.14 -2.36 -22.28
C GLY A 322 -16.67 -3.62 -21.58
N ALA A 323 -16.27 -3.85 -20.34
CA ALA A 323 -16.96 -4.78 -19.43
C ALA A 323 -16.71 -4.39 -17.96
N PHE A 324 -17.54 -4.91 -17.05
CA PHE A 324 -17.28 -4.71 -15.61
C PHE A 324 -16.11 -5.58 -15.14
N ARG A 325 -15.42 -5.15 -14.08
CA ARG A 325 -14.21 -5.84 -13.57
C ARG A 325 -14.44 -7.30 -13.17
N ASP A 326 -15.62 -7.63 -12.65
CA ASP A 326 -16.03 -9.00 -12.32
C ASP A 326 -16.27 -9.86 -13.57
N ASP A 327 -16.82 -9.28 -14.65
CA ASP A 327 -16.90 -9.96 -15.95
C ASP A 327 -15.50 -10.19 -16.55
N ILE A 328 -14.62 -9.18 -16.50
CA ILE A 328 -13.23 -9.28 -16.97
C ILE A 328 -12.48 -10.37 -16.22
N GLN A 329 -12.61 -10.42 -14.90
CA GLN A 329 -12.06 -11.50 -14.07
C GLN A 329 -12.59 -12.87 -14.50
N SER A 330 -13.87 -12.96 -14.86
CA SER A 330 -14.49 -14.20 -15.33
C SER A 330 -13.98 -14.62 -16.73
N PHE A 331 -13.76 -13.66 -17.63
CA PHE A 331 -13.11 -13.91 -18.93
C PHE A 331 -11.66 -14.34 -18.79
N ILE A 332 -10.88 -13.69 -17.92
CA ILE A 332 -9.50 -14.08 -17.60
C ILE A 332 -9.51 -15.51 -17.04
N GLY A 333 -10.42 -15.81 -16.10
CA GLY A 333 -10.62 -17.16 -15.59
C GLY A 333 -10.92 -18.16 -16.72
N LEU A 334 -11.87 -17.87 -17.62
CA LEU A 334 -12.22 -18.78 -18.71
C LEU A 334 -11.04 -19.05 -19.66
N PHE A 335 -10.30 -18.01 -20.05
CA PHE A 335 -9.23 -18.13 -21.05
C PHE A 335 -7.92 -18.67 -20.48
N TYR A 336 -7.59 -18.33 -19.23
CA TYR A 336 -6.33 -18.72 -18.61
C TYR A 336 -6.48 -19.96 -17.71
N ASN A 337 -7.67 -20.30 -17.21
CA ASN A 337 -7.89 -21.55 -16.43
C ASN A 337 -7.93 -22.82 -17.28
N LYS A 338 -8.03 -22.73 -18.62
CA LYS A 338 -7.79 -23.90 -19.49
C LYS A 338 -6.32 -24.36 -19.50
N GLY A 339 -5.38 -23.48 -19.13
CA GLY A 339 -3.97 -23.82 -18.90
C GLY A 339 -3.59 -23.98 -17.42
N THR A 340 -4.49 -23.64 -16.49
CA THR A 340 -4.28 -23.74 -15.04
C THR A 340 -5.28 -24.69 -14.39
N SER A 341 -5.34 -25.93 -14.89
CA SER A 341 -5.67 -27.08 -14.05
C SER A 341 -4.47 -27.39 -13.13
N LEU A 342 -4.12 -26.47 -12.21
CA LEU A 342 -3.20 -26.74 -11.10
C LEU A 342 -3.92 -26.90 -9.75
N SER A 343 -5.25 -26.73 -9.72
CA SER A 343 -6.10 -27.07 -8.57
C SER A 343 -6.73 -28.47 -8.66
N SER A 344 -6.42 -29.22 -9.72
CA SER A 344 -6.70 -30.65 -9.87
C SER A 344 -5.48 -31.40 -10.40
N GLY A 345 -4.28 -31.01 -9.94
CA GLY A 345 -3.07 -31.74 -10.26
C GLY A 345 -3.17 -33.15 -9.69
N GLY A 346 -2.91 -34.14 -10.55
CA GLY A 346 -2.71 -35.53 -10.13
C GLY A 346 -1.78 -35.64 -8.92
N SER A 347 -1.85 -36.78 -8.22
CA SER A 347 -0.92 -37.04 -7.13
C SER A 347 0.54 -36.86 -7.60
N ILE A 348 1.46 -36.56 -6.68
CA ILE A 348 2.90 -36.50 -7.00
C ILE A 348 3.34 -37.80 -7.71
N ASP A 349 2.72 -38.93 -7.35
CA ASP A 349 2.95 -40.24 -7.95
C ASP A 349 2.44 -40.32 -9.41
N GLU A 350 1.33 -39.66 -9.76
CA GLU A 350 0.88 -39.55 -11.15
C GLU A 350 1.84 -38.73 -12.01
N LEU A 351 2.43 -37.67 -11.47
CA LEU A 351 3.44 -36.88 -12.18
C LEU A 351 4.73 -37.68 -12.40
N ILE A 352 5.13 -38.50 -11.41
CA ILE A 352 6.27 -39.40 -11.52
C ILE A 352 6.00 -40.51 -12.53
N ASN A 353 4.80 -41.10 -12.53
CA ASN A 353 4.42 -42.11 -13.51
C ASN A 353 4.39 -41.55 -14.95
N LYS A 354 3.98 -40.30 -15.14
CA LYS A 354 4.05 -39.62 -16.44
C LYS A 354 5.48 -39.38 -16.90
N LEU A 355 6.39 -39.11 -15.95
CA LEU A 355 7.82 -39.00 -16.22
C LEU A 355 8.39 -40.36 -16.65
N ASP A 356 8.08 -41.44 -15.92
CA ASP A 356 8.55 -42.81 -16.22
C ASP A 356 7.98 -43.41 -17.52
N ALA A 357 6.81 -42.94 -17.97
CA ALA A 357 6.19 -43.38 -19.23
C ALA A 357 6.82 -42.79 -20.49
N THR A 358 7.77 -41.86 -20.35
CA THR A 358 8.50 -41.23 -21.48
C THR A 358 9.94 -41.74 -21.53
N ASP A 359 10.49 -41.89 -22.75
CA ASP A 359 11.86 -42.37 -22.97
C ASP A 359 12.92 -41.51 -22.26
N GLU A 360 14.12 -42.10 -22.07
CA GLU A 360 15.23 -41.51 -21.33
C GLU A 360 15.50 -40.05 -21.74
N PRO A 361 15.69 -39.12 -20.78
CA PRO A 361 16.05 -37.75 -21.12
C PRO A 361 17.44 -37.76 -21.78
N GLU A 362 17.50 -37.34 -23.05
CA GLU A 362 18.77 -37.09 -23.72
C GLU A 362 19.51 -35.97 -22.98
N ILE A 363 20.62 -36.32 -22.35
CA ILE A 363 21.56 -35.34 -21.81
C ILE A 363 22.43 -34.90 -22.98
N GLU A 364 22.00 -33.89 -23.76
CA GLU A 364 22.83 -32.76 -24.22
C GLU A 364 22.20 -31.87 -25.31
N GLN A 365 22.54 -30.59 -25.18
CA GLN A 365 22.44 -29.44 -26.11
C GLN A 365 21.17 -28.58 -26.13
N GLU A 366 21.45 -27.30 -25.86
CA GLU A 366 20.57 -26.14 -25.99
C GLU A 366 19.71 -26.20 -27.26
N SER A 367 18.39 -26.23 -27.08
CA SER A 367 17.50 -25.57 -28.04
C SER A 367 16.23 -25.09 -27.35
N SER A 368 15.84 -23.88 -27.73
CA SER A 368 14.71 -23.09 -27.27
C SER A 368 13.37 -23.65 -27.77
N LYS A 369 13.04 -24.89 -27.42
CA LYS A 369 11.69 -25.47 -27.53
C LYS A 369 11.39 -26.26 -26.26
N VAL A 370 10.36 -25.83 -25.52
CA VAL A 370 9.89 -26.52 -24.32
C VAL A 370 9.37 -27.90 -24.72
N SER A 371 10.04 -28.96 -24.29
CA SER A 371 9.57 -30.34 -24.49
C SER A 371 8.40 -30.65 -23.55
N GLU A 372 7.60 -31.69 -23.83
CA GLU A 372 6.59 -32.17 -22.88
C GLU A 372 7.21 -32.59 -21.54
N GLN A 373 8.44 -33.11 -21.56
CA GLN A 373 9.20 -33.48 -20.37
C GLN A 373 9.55 -32.26 -19.50
N ASP A 374 9.92 -31.13 -20.12
CA ASP A 374 10.16 -29.87 -19.40
C ASP A 374 8.90 -29.40 -18.68
N SER A 375 7.73 -29.57 -19.29
CA SER A 375 6.44 -29.23 -18.67
C SER A 375 6.15 -30.08 -17.43
N VAL A 376 6.44 -31.38 -17.46
CA VAL A 376 6.21 -32.26 -16.29
C VAL A 376 7.22 -32.01 -15.17
N ILE A 377 8.50 -31.74 -15.48
CA ILE A 377 9.50 -31.35 -14.48
C ILE A 377 9.12 -30.02 -13.81
N VAL A 378 8.62 -29.05 -14.59
CA VAL A 378 8.10 -27.78 -14.06
C VAL A 378 6.97 -28.03 -13.06
N GLN A 379 6.00 -28.88 -13.43
CA GLN A 379 4.88 -29.24 -12.55
C GLN A 379 5.36 -29.95 -11.28
N LEU A 380 6.30 -30.89 -11.40
CA LEU A 380 6.86 -31.63 -10.26
C LEU A 380 7.55 -30.70 -9.26
N VAL A 381 8.46 -29.84 -9.72
CA VAL A 381 9.17 -28.87 -8.86
C VAL A 381 8.18 -27.90 -8.20
N ASN A 382 7.21 -27.38 -8.97
CA ASN A 382 6.17 -26.52 -8.43
C ASN A 382 5.35 -27.23 -7.35
N LYS A 383 4.96 -28.49 -7.58
CA LYS A 383 4.19 -29.30 -6.62
C LYS A 383 4.98 -29.56 -5.34
N ILE A 384 6.26 -29.90 -5.44
CA ILE A 384 7.17 -30.04 -4.29
C ILE A 384 7.20 -28.75 -3.46
N ILE A 385 7.23 -27.58 -4.09
CA ILE A 385 7.24 -26.29 -3.36
C ILE A 385 5.86 -26.01 -2.73
N ILE A 386 4.77 -26.21 -3.47
CA ILE A 386 3.41 -25.97 -2.98
C ILE A 386 3.10 -26.84 -1.76
N ASP A 387 3.40 -28.14 -1.84
CA ASP A 387 3.13 -29.09 -0.76
C ASP A 387 3.99 -28.79 0.47
N ALA A 388 5.22 -28.32 0.28
CA ALA A 388 6.09 -27.87 1.36
C ALA A 388 5.50 -26.65 2.10
N VAL A 389 5.03 -25.65 1.37
CA VAL A 389 4.43 -24.44 1.95
C VAL A 389 3.13 -24.77 2.68
N GLN A 390 2.25 -25.57 2.08
CA GLN A 390 1.00 -26.03 2.71
C GLN A 390 1.27 -26.83 4.00
N SER A 391 2.36 -27.60 4.01
CA SER A 391 2.80 -28.39 5.17
C SER A 391 3.64 -27.59 6.18
N LYS A 392 3.82 -26.28 5.99
CA LYS A 392 4.61 -25.39 6.84
C LYS A 392 6.06 -25.88 7.07
N VAL A 393 6.67 -26.39 6.02
CA VAL A 393 8.07 -26.84 5.99
C VAL A 393 9.01 -25.64 6.07
N SER A 394 10.12 -25.73 6.82
CA SER A 394 11.13 -24.67 6.88
C SER A 394 12.15 -24.76 5.76
N ASP A 395 12.58 -25.97 5.41
CA ASP A 395 13.61 -26.22 4.40
C ASP A 395 13.23 -27.45 3.55
N ILE A 396 13.36 -27.31 2.24
CA ILE A 396 13.22 -28.38 1.25
C ILE A 396 14.63 -28.79 0.83
N HIS A 397 14.93 -30.08 0.94
CA HIS A 397 16.20 -30.67 0.54
C HIS A 397 15.97 -31.56 -0.67
N ILE A 398 16.77 -31.40 -1.71
CA ILE A 398 16.77 -32.24 -2.92
C ILE A 398 18.18 -32.77 -3.08
N GLU A 399 18.31 -34.08 -2.95
CA GLU A 399 19.58 -34.78 -2.76
C GLU A 399 19.71 -35.87 -3.83
N PRO A 400 20.38 -35.57 -4.96
CA PRO A 400 20.66 -36.56 -5.99
C PRO A 400 21.83 -37.46 -5.58
N TYR A 401 21.75 -38.75 -5.88
CA TYR A 401 22.80 -39.73 -5.54
C TYR A 401 23.57 -40.23 -6.78
N PRO A 402 24.82 -40.69 -6.63
CA PRO A 402 25.61 -41.28 -7.72
C PRO A 402 24.96 -42.55 -8.31
N GLY A 403 25.33 -42.89 -9.54
CA GLY A 403 24.85 -44.12 -10.18
C GLY A 403 23.36 -44.10 -10.52
N LYS A 404 22.66 -45.19 -10.17
CA LYS A 404 21.23 -45.44 -10.42
C LYS A 404 20.36 -45.25 -9.17
N ASP A 405 20.89 -44.63 -8.12
CA ASP A 405 20.12 -44.30 -6.93
C ASP A 405 19.22 -43.09 -7.17
N ASP A 406 17.98 -43.16 -6.67
CA ASP A 406 16.97 -42.13 -6.83
C ASP A 406 17.36 -40.81 -6.15
N VAL A 407 16.82 -39.71 -6.69
CA VAL A 407 16.87 -38.40 -6.04
C VAL A 407 15.94 -38.43 -4.82
N ILE A 408 16.47 -38.09 -3.65
CA ILE A 408 15.68 -38.02 -2.42
C ILE A 408 15.26 -36.58 -2.17
N VAL A 409 13.95 -36.35 -2.04
CA VAL A 409 13.39 -35.08 -1.57
C VAL A 409 13.05 -35.23 -0.09
N ARG A 410 13.59 -34.35 0.76
CA ARG A 410 13.31 -34.30 2.19
C ARG A 410 12.74 -32.95 2.60
N TYR A 411 11.80 -32.95 3.53
CA TYR A 411 11.29 -31.74 4.15
C TYR A 411 11.76 -31.64 5.59
N ARG A 412 12.20 -30.44 5.99
CA ARG A 412 12.41 -30.11 7.41
C ARG A 412 11.11 -29.56 7.99
N VAL A 413 10.39 -30.40 8.73
CA VAL A 413 9.18 -30.01 9.47
C VAL A 413 9.50 -29.99 10.95
N ASP A 414 9.22 -28.87 11.61
CA ASP A 414 9.48 -28.68 13.05
C ASP A 414 10.91 -29.09 13.47
N GLY A 415 11.89 -28.74 12.62
CA GLY A 415 13.32 -29.00 12.84
C GLY A 415 13.83 -30.40 12.48
N ARG A 416 12.97 -31.34 12.06
CA ARG A 416 13.35 -32.71 11.67
C ARG A 416 13.20 -32.92 10.17
N CYS A 417 14.23 -33.50 9.53
CA CYS A 417 14.12 -33.94 8.14
C CYS A 417 13.29 -35.23 8.06
N LYS A 418 12.33 -35.25 7.15
CA LYS A 418 11.55 -36.43 6.77
C LYS A 418 11.64 -36.60 5.26
N VAL A 419 11.77 -37.85 4.80
CA VAL A 419 11.67 -38.14 3.36
C VAL A 419 10.25 -37.81 2.92
N TYR A 420 10.16 -36.95 1.91
CA TYR A 420 8.91 -36.58 1.27
C TYR A 420 8.61 -37.50 0.09
N GLN A 421 9.56 -37.61 -0.84
CA GLN A 421 9.40 -38.39 -2.06
C GLN A 421 10.76 -38.90 -2.55
N ARG A 422 10.75 -40.03 -3.27
CA ARG A 422 11.88 -40.51 -4.09
C ARG A 422 11.53 -40.30 -5.56
N ILE A 423 12.45 -39.72 -6.32
CA ILE A 423 12.27 -39.43 -7.74
C ILE A 423 13.31 -40.21 -8.54
N PRO A 424 12.95 -40.87 -9.64
CA PRO A 424 13.86 -41.70 -10.43
C PRO A 424 15.20 -41.02 -10.75
N TYR A 425 16.30 -41.78 -10.66
CA TYR A 425 17.68 -41.29 -10.87
C TYR A 425 17.89 -40.53 -12.20
N LYS A 426 17.07 -40.79 -13.22
CA LYS A 426 17.12 -40.15 -14.53
C LYS A 426 16.97 -38.62 -14.46
N TYR A 427 16.31 -38.09 -13.42
CA TYR A 427 16.04 -36.65 -13.26
C TYR A 427 17.05 -35.92 -12.37
N LYS A 428 18.15 -36.56 -11.98
CA LYS A 428 19.16 -36.00 -11.06
C LYS A 428 19.82 -34.70 -11.53
N TYR A 429 19.86 -34.44 -12.84
CA TYR A 429 20.35 -33.18 -13.41
C TYR A 429 19.23 -32.20 -13.77
N ALA A 430 18.08 -32.71 -14.20
CA ALA A 430 16.93 -31.92 -14.61
C ALA A 430 16.36 -31.09 -13.45
N ILE A 431 16.21 -31.68 -12.25
CA ILE A 431 15.61 -30.99 -11.10
C ILE A 431 16.49 -29.83 -10.61
N PRO A 432 17.79 -30.00 -10.32
CA PRO A 432 18.65 -28.88 -9.97
C PRO A 432 18.70 -27.80 -11.06
N SER A 433 18.74 -28.19 -12.34
CA SER A 433 18.74 -27.24 -13.46
C SER A 433 17.47 -26.40 -13.51
N ARG A 434 16.29 -27.02 -13.33
CA ARG A 434 15.01 -26.30 -13.24
C ARG A 434 15.02 -25.28 -12.11
N ILE A 435 15.55 -25.65 -10.95
CA ILE A 435 15.61 -24.74 -9.80
C ILE A 435 16.57 -23.59 -10.06
N LYS A 436 17.75 -23.85 -10.65
CA LYS A 436 18.69 -22.81 -11.08
C LYS A 436 18.06 -21.81 -12.03
N ILE A 437 17.23 -22.26 -12.99
CA ILE A 437 16.46 -21.37 -13.88
C ILE A 437 15.52 -20.46 -13.07
N MET A 438 14.81 -21.01 -12.06
CA MET A 438 13.85 -20.24 -11.26
C MET A 438 14.50 -19.13 -10.43
N CYS A 439 15.77 -19.28 -10.03
CA CYS A 439 16.53 -18.28 -9.29
C CYS A 439 17.61 -17.53 -10.11
N GLY A 440 17.65 -17.73 -11.43
CA GLY A 440 18.60 -17.04 -12.32
C GLY A 440 20.07 -17.41 -12.10
N LEU A 441 20.33 -18.65 -11.66
CA LEU A 441 21.69 -19.18 -11.46
C LEU A 441 22.26 -19.79 -12.75
N ASP A 442 23.58 -19.90 -12.81
CA ASP A 442 24.27 -20.47 -13.95
C ASP A 442 24.11 -22.00 -13.96
N ILE A 443 23.42 -22.51 -14.97
CA ILE A 443 23.11 -23.94 -15.17
C ILE A 443 24.35 -24.72 -15.62
N SER A 444 25.25 -24.05 -16.35
CA SER A 444 26.47 -24.64 -16.89
C SER A 444 27.52 -24.88 -15.80
N GLU A 445 27.51 -24.06 -14.76
CA GLU A 445 28.43 -24.17 -13.64
C GLU A 445 27.87 -25.08 -12.54
N ARG A 446 28.57 -26.18 -12.27
CA ARG A 446 28.16 -27.20 -11.27
C ARG A 446 29.25 -27.51 -10.25
N ARG A 447 30.39 -26.82 -10.31
CA ARG A 447 31.61 -27.14 -9.54
C ARG A 447 31.83 -26.19 -8.36
N LYS A 448 31.05 -25.11 -8.27
CA LYS A 448 31.07 -24.17 -7.13
C LYS A 448 29.68 -23.99 -6.54
N PRO A 449 29.56 -23.75 -5.23
CA PRO A 449 28.29 -23.38 -4.62
C PRO A 449 27.69 -22.12 -5.26
N GLN A 450 26.37 -22.08 -5.34
CA GLN A 450 25.62 -20.93 -5.84
C GLN A 450 24.43 -20.61 -4.92
N ASP A 451 24.19 -19.32 -4.68
CA ASP A 451 23.09 -18.82 -3.86
C ASP A 451 22.14 -17.98 -4.71
N GLY A 452 20.84 -18.23 -4.59
CA GLY A 452 19.80 -17.51 -5.32
C GLY A 452 18.54 -17.29 -4.49
N LYS A 453 17.58 -16.57 -5.06
CA LYS A 453 16.24 -16.39 -4.50
C LYS A 453 15.20 -16.72 -5.56
N ILE A 454 14.11 -17.36 -5.14
CA ILE A 454 12.93 -17.62 -5.97
C ILE A 454 11.78 -16.81 -5.41
N ASP A 455 11.25 -15.91 -6.22
CA ASP A 455 9.95 -15.27 -5.99
C ASP A 455 8.87 -16.20 -6.55
N PHE A 456 8.34 -17.11 -5.72
CA PHE A 456 7.55 -18.25 -6.20
C PHE A 456 6.22 -17.84 -6.83
N LYS A 457 5.70 -16.65 -6.52
CA LYS A 457 4.51 -16.09 -7.18
C LYS A 457 4.66 -15.98 -8.70
N LYS A 458 5.90 -15.95 -9.21
CA LYS A 458 6.18 -15.96 -10.65
C LYS A 458 5.98 -17.32 -11.32
N PHE A 459 5.88 -18.38 -10.52
CA PHE A 459 5.91 -19.79 -10.96
C PHE A 459 4.74 -20.62 -10.42
N GLY A 460 4.08 -20.18 -9.37
CA GLY A 460 2.94 -20.86 -8.75
C GLY A 460 1.99 -19.89 -8.04
N PRO A 461 0.88 -20.41 -7.48
CA PRO A 461 -0.19 -19.59 -6.93
C PRO A 461 0.10 -19.02 -5.53
N LEU A 462 1.26 -19.35 -4.93
CA LEU A 462 1.61 -18.95 -3.58
C LEU A 462 2.56 -17.75 -3.60
N ASP A 463 2.24 -16.74 -2.81
CA ASP A 463 3.11 -15.57 -2.59
C ASP A 463 4.14 -15.89 -1.51
N VAL A 464 5.23 -16.54 -1.92
CA VAL A 464 6.32 -16.95 -1.03
C VAL A 464 7.68 -16.73 -1.70
N GLU A 465 8.63 -16.20 -0.93
CA GLU A 465 10.04 -16.14 -1.35
C GLU A 465 10.79 -17.36 -0.81
N LEU A 466 11.64 -17.99 -1.63
CA LEU A 466 12.53 -19.06 -1.22
C LEU A 466 13.97 -18.61 -1.39
N ARG A 467 14.82 -18.92 -0.40
CA ARG A 467 16.27 -18.81 -0.57
C ARG A 467 16.81 -20.16 -1.02
N VAL A 468 17.57 -20.17 -2.11
CA VAL A 468 18.12 -21.39 -2.71
C VAL A 468 19.62 -21.39 -2.55
N ALA A 469 20.18 -22.54 -2.15
CA ALA A 469 21.60 -22.82 -2.24
C ALA A 469 21.79 -24.12 -3.03
N THR A 470 22.66 -24.11 -4.03
CA THR A 470 23.14 -25.32 -4.71
C THR A 470 24.57 -25.60 -4.27
N VAL A 471 24.86 -26.86 -3.91
CA VAL A 471 26.18 -27.27 -3.41
C VAL A 471 26.65 -28.48 -4.22
N PRO A 472 27.83 -28.42 -4.85
CA PRO A 472 28.41 -29.56 -5.56
C PRO A 472 28.65 -30.74 -4.62
N THR A 473 28.22 -31.93 -5.02
CA THR A 473 28.41 -33.20 -4.30
C THR A 473 29.10 -34.24 -5.17
N ALA A 474 29.46 -35.38 -4.57
CA ALA A 474 30.21 -36.43 -5.26
C ALA A 474 29.49 -36.92 -6.53
N GLY A 475 30.25 -37.22 -7.59
CA GLY A 475 29.69 -37.72 -8.85
C GLY A 475 29.20 -36.62 -9.81
N GLN A 476 29.73 -35.40 -9.72
CA GLN A 476 29.31 -34.24 -10.54
C GLN A 476 27.83 -33.89 -10.35
N LEU A 477 27.32 -34.09 -9.13
CA LEU A 477 25.94 -33.81 -8.73
C LEU A 477 25.86 -32.51 -7.92
N GLU A 478 24.64 -32.04 -7.70
CA GLU A 478 24.38 -30.82 -6.94
C GLU A 478 23.21 -31.05 -6.00
N ASP A 479 23.47 -30.92 -4.70
CA ASP A 479 22.42 -30.85 -3.70
C ASP A 479 21.78 -29.46 -3.77
N VAL A 480 20.46 -29.42 -3.64
CA VAL A 480 19.71 -28.16 -3.59
C VAL A 480 18.98 -28.06 -2.25
N VAL A 481 19.21 -26.94 -1.56
CA VAL A 481 18.49 -26.59 -0.35
C VAL A 481 17.68 -25.33 -0.62
N MET A 482 16.37 -25.39 -0.41
CA MET A 482 15.47 -24.25 -0.50
C MET A 482 14.87 -23.95 0.87
N ARG A 483 15.17 -22.78 1.43
CA ARG A 483 14.54 -22.29 2.66
C ARG A 483 13.28 -21.51 2.30
N VAL A 484 12.14 -21.93 2.85
CA VAL A 484 10.86 -21.22 2.73
C VAL A 484 10.91 -20.01 3.65
N LEU A 485 10.91 -18.80 3.09
CA LEU A 485 10.84 -17.57 3.87
C LEU A 485 9.37 -17.30 4.20
N ALA A 486 9.10 -16.87 5.44
CA ALA A 486 7.77 -16.44 5.83
C ALA A 486 7.51 -15.04 5.25
N SER A 487 7.17 -14.96 3.96
CA SER A 487 6.83 -13.70 3.31
C SER A 487 5.49 -13.18 3.84
N GLY A 488 5.53 -12.02 4.52
CA GLY A 488 4.32 -11.29 4.92
C GLY A 488 3.61 -11.77 6.19
N GLU A 489 4.17 -12.71 6.96
CA GLU A 489 3.64 -12.99 8.30
C GLU A 489 3.98 -11.83 9.24
N ALA A 490 2.95 -11.21 9.82
CA ALA A 490 3.12 -10.26 10.91
C ALA A 490 3.92 -10.93 12.04
N ALA A 491 4.72 -10.13 12.76
CA ALA A 491 5.45 -10.60 13.92
C ALA A 491 4.54 -11.39 14.86
N LEU A 492 5.06 -12.49 15.41
CA LEU A 492 4.31 -13.29 16.37
C LEU A 492 3.87 -12.36 17.52
N PRO A 493 2.58 -12.35 17.92
CA PRO A 493 2.15 -11.55 19.05
C PRO A 493 2.96 -11.92 20.31
N TYR A 494 3.35 -10.91 21.08
CA TYR A 494 4.19 -11.06 22.27
C TYR A 494 3.67 -12.15 23.23
N ASP A 495 2.36 -12.15 23.48
CA ASP A 495 1.66 -13.09 24.38
C ASP A 495 1.74 -14.55 23.90
N LYS A 496 2.06 -14.78 22.62
CA LYS A 496 2.18 -16.11 22.01
C LYS A 496 3.61 -16.65 22.03
N LEU A 497 4.59 -15.91 22.56
CA LEU A 497 5.97 -16.40 22.70
C LEU A 497 6.08 -17.59 23.65
N GLY A 498 5.12 -17.77 24.56
CA GLY A 498 5.17 -18.82 25.58
C GLY A 498 6.16 -18.48 26.71
N LEU A 499 6.31 -17.20 27.03
CA LEU A 499 7.02 -16.76 28.22
C LEU A 499 6.21 -17.14 29.48
N THR A 500 6.89 -17.46 30.56
CA THR A 500 6.24 -17.54 31.88
C THR A 500 5.80 -16.14 32.30
N GLU A 501 4.85 -16.06 33.24
CA GLU A 501 4.36 -14.77 33.75
C GLU A 501 5.50 -13.86 34.22
N ARG A 502 6.45 -14.41 35.00
CA ARG A 502 7.64 -13.70 35.46
C ARG A 502 8.50 -13.22 34.29
N ASN A 503 8.85 -14.10 33.35
CA ASN A 503 9.71 -13.73 32.22
C ASN A 503 9.05 -12.71 31.30
N SER A 504 7.73 -12.82 31.10
CA SER A 504 6.93 -11.85 30.35
C SER A 504 6.95 -10.49 31.02
N LYS A 505 6.75 -10.43 32.35
CA LYS A 505 6.74 -9.17 33.09
C LYS A 505 8.10 -8.47 33.05
N VAL A 506 9.18 -9.21 33.35
CA VAL A 506 10.55 -8.66 33.35
C VAL A 506 10.95 -8.19 31.96
N LEU A 507 10.74 -9.00 30.92
CA LEU A 507 11.08 -8.59 29.56
C LEU A 507 10.28 -7.35 29.13
N LEU A 508 8.98 -7.30 29.45
CA LEU A 508 8.15 -6.12 29.16
C LEU A 508 8.66 -4.87 29.88
N GLN A 509 9.12 -4.98 31.12
CA GLN A 509 9.73 -3.86 31.86
C GLN A 509 11.05 -3.40 31.23
N CYS A 510 11.89 -4.34 30.76
CA CYS A 510 13.15 -4.02 30.10
C CYS A 510 12.97 -3.33 28.75
N ILE A 511 12.05 -3.81 27.91
CA ILE A 511 11.86 -3.22 26.56
C ILE A 511 11.18 -1.85 26.58
N ASN A 512 10.55 -1.46 27.70
CA ASN A 512 9.99 -0.13 27.89
C ASN A 512 10.98 0.84 28.57
N GLN A 513 12.23 0.44 28.81
CA GLN A 513 13.26 1.36 29.27
C GLN A 513 13.65 2.33 28.14
N PRO A 514 14.03 3.59 28.48
CA PRO A 514 14.45 4.56 27.47
C PRO A 514 15.74 4.16 26.76
N TYR A 515 16.64 3.46 27.47
CA TYR A 515 17.91 3.00 26.92
C TYR A 515 18.40 1.75 27.66
N GLY A 516 19.38 1.08 27.06
CA GLY A 516 20.02 -0.11 27.60
C GLY A 516 20.04 -1.27 26.61
N LEU A 517 20.63 -2.39 27.03
CA LEU A 517 20.91 -3.52 26.16
C LEU A 517 20.00 -4.71 26.50
N VAL A 518 19.28 -5.22 25.50
CA VAL A 518 18.44 -6.43 25.58
C VAL A 518 19.00 -7.48 24.62
N LEU A 519 19.37 -8.63 25.16
CA LEU A 519 19.96 -9.72 24.38
C LEU A 519 19.04 -10.92 24.32
N VAL A 520 18.82 -11.47 23.13
CA VAL A 520 18.17 -12.78 22.96
C VAL A 520 19.20 -13.76 22.43
N VAL A 521 19.44 -14.84 23.16
CA VAL A 521 20.57 -15.75 22.90
C VAL A 521 20.13 -17.19 22.73
N GLY A 522 20.95 -17.97 22.02
CA GLY A 522 20.66 -19.36 21.72
C GLY A 522 21.27 -19.82 20.39
N PRO A 523 21.21 -21.12 20.08
CA PRO A 523 21.75 -21.70 18.86
C PRO A 523 20.97 -21.23 17.63
N THR A 524 21.43 -21.62 16.45
CA THR A 524 20.65 -21.46 15.22
C THR A 524 19.31 -22.19 15.31
N GLY A 525 18.23 -21.55 14.83
CA GLY A 525 16.89 -22.15 14.85
C GLY A 525 16.18 -22.17 16.21
N SER A 526 16.70 -21.47 17.22
CA SER A 526 16.05 -21.32 18.54
C SER A 526 14.94 -20.27 18.59
N GLY A 527 14.67 -19.55 17.48
CA GLY A 527 13.60 -18.55 17.41
C GLY A 527 13.97 -17.15 17.93
N LYS A 528 15.27 -16.83 18.03
CA LYS A 528 15.76 -15.52 18.51
C LYS A 528 15.18 -14.34 17.73
N THR A 529 15.26 -14.40 16.40
CA THR A 529 14.73 -13.39 15.49
C THR A 529 13.23 -13.18 15.70
N THR A 530 12.47 -14.27 15.83
CA THR A 530 11.03 -14.21 16.14
C THR A 530 10.77 -13.49 17.45
N THR A 531 11.51 -13.80 18.51
CA THR A 531 11.34 -13.17 19.82
C THR A 531 11.72 -11.70 19.82
N LEU A 532 12.83 -11.32 19.18
CA LEU A 532 13.22 -9.91 19.03
C LEU A 532 12.15 -9.12 18.29
N HIS A 533 11.69 -9.62 17.14
CA HIS A 533 10.64 -8.98 16.35
C HIS A 533 9.31 -8.89 17.13
N SER A 534 8.99 -9.89 17.94
CA SER A 534 7.80 -9.88 18.81
C SER A 534 7.91 -8.89 19.97
N ALA A 535 9.12 -8.65 20.50
CA ALA A 535 9.35 -7.65 21.53
C ALA A 535 9.32 -6.23 20.95
N ILE A 536 9.96 -6.02 19.80
CA ILE A 536 9.97 -4.72 19.10
C ILE A 536 8.56 -4.31 18.68
N SER A 537 7.70 -5.26 18.29
CA SER A 537 6.33 -4.94 17.89
C SER A 537 5.48 -4.33 19.02
N VAL A 538 5.83 -4.57 20.28
CA VAL A 538 5.17 -3.96 21.46
C VAL A 538 5.46 -2.46 21.55
N ILE A 539 6.67 -2.04 21.20
CA ILE A 539 7.14 -0.66 21.27
C ILE A 539 7.12 0.05 19.91
N ASN A 540 6.62 -0.61 18.87
CA ASN A 540 6.49 -0.07 17.53
C ASN A 540 5.31 0.91 17.45
N THR A 541 5.55 2.12 17.93
CA THR A 541 4.61 3.25 17.91
C THR A 541 5.09 4.32 16.94
N PRO A 542 4.19 5.17 16.38
CA PRO A 542 4.59 6.28 15.51
C PRO A 542 5.61 7.24 16.13
N GLU A 543 5.66 7.32 17.45
CA GLU A 543 6.54 8.17 18.25
C GLU A 543 7.93 7.56 18.48
N THR A 544 8.13 6.26 18.19
CA THR A 544 9.39 5.55 18.41
C THR A 544 10.04 5.17 17.09
N LYS A 545 11.22 5.73 16.83
CA LYS A 545 11.98 5.50 15.60
C LYS A 545 12.92 4.32 15.74
N ILE A 546 12.54 3.21 15.11
CA ILE A 546 13.23 1.92 15.21
C ILE A 546 14.02 1.62 13.94
N TRP A 547 15.34 1.44 14.06
CA TRP A 547 16.22 1.00 12.98
C TRP A 547 16.71 -0.43 13.23
N THR A 548 16.72 -1.27 12.20
CA THR A 548 17.24 -2.64 12.29
C THR A 548 18.28 -2.91 11.21
N ALA A 549 19.38 -3.58 11.59
CA ALA A 549 20.35 -4.14 10.67
C ALA A 549 20.28 -5.67 10.75
N GLU A 550 19.99 -6.34 9.64
CA GLU A 550 19.73 -7.79 9.60
C GLU A 550 20.47 -8.46 8.43
N ASP A 551 20.79 -9.76 8.55
CA ASP A 551 21.48 -10.53 7.51
C ASP A 551 20.86 -11.94 7.31
N PRO A 552 19.83 -12.10 6.45
CA PRO A 552 19.03 -11.07 5.80
C PRO A 552 17.85 -10.60 6.68
N VAL A 553 17.05 -9.64 6.17
CA VAL A 553 15.76 -9.29 6.79
C VAL A 553 14.79 -10.46 6.63
N GLU A 554 14.45 -11.15 7.72
CA GLU A 554 13.57 -12.34 7.70
C GLU A 554 12.09 -12.01 7.92
N ILE A 555 11.79 -11.07 8.83
CA ILE A 555 10.43 -10.66 9.20
C ILE A 555 10.29 -9.18 8.86
N THR A 556 9.33 -8.83 8.00
CA THR A 556 9.06 -7.44 7.67
C THR A 556 7.99 -6.87 8.59
N GLN A 557 8.26 -5.73 9.21
CA GLN A 557 7.31 -5.04 10.07
C GLN A 557 7.10 -3.60 9.62
N ARG A 558 5.84 -3.25 9.40
CA ARG A 558 5.48 -1.86 9.12
C ARG A 558 5.83 -0.97 10.32
N GLY A 559 6.48 0.16 10.07
CA GLY A 559 6.93 1.10 11.09
C GLY A 559 8.45 1.08 11.29
N LEU A 560 9.09 -0.09 11.12
CA LEU A 560 10.53 -0.24 11.27
C LEU A 560 11.29 0.24 10.03
N ARG A 561 12.53 0.71 10.24
CA ARG A 561 13.51 0.99 9.18
C ARG A 561 14.52 -0.15 9.12
N GLN A 562 14.19 -1.16 8.33
CA GLN A 562 14.98 -2.39 8.24
C GLN A 562 15.96 -2.31 7.08
N VAL A 563 17.26 -2.46 7.36
CA VAL A 563 18.31 -2.54 6.35
C VAL A 563 18.94 -3.91 6.37
N GLN A 564 19.30 -4.38 5.18
CA GLN A 564 20.04 -5.63 5.04
C GLN A 564 21.54 -5.35 4.99
N VAL A 565 22.32 -6.16 5.68
CA VAL A 565 23.78 -6.16 5.61
C VAL A 565 24.22 -6.60 4.20
N HIS A 566 25.21 -5.90 3.65
CA HIS A 566 25.79 -6.18 2.34
C HIS A 566 27.32 -6.17 2.41
N PRO A 567 27.96 -7.28 2.83
CA PRO A 567 29.41 -7.31 3.05
C PRO A 567 30.22 -7.03 1.78
N LYS A 568 29.71 -7.39 0.60
CA LYS A 568 30.36 -7.16 -0.70
C LYS A 568 30.60 -5.69 -1.03
N ILE A 569 29.83 -4.77 -0.44
CA ILE A 569 29.99 -3.32 -0.61
C ILE A 569 30.50 -2.64 0.68
N GLY A 570 30.96 -3.43 1.66
CA GLY A 570 31.45 -2.92 2.94
C GLY A 570 30.36 -2.46 3.92
N PHE A 571 29.08 -2.72 3.62
CA PHE A 571 27.97 -2.37 4.52
C PHE A 571 27.74 -3.50 5.55
N THR A 572 28.62 -3.56 6.56
CA THR A 572 28.61 -4.56 7.67
C THR A 572 27.68 -4.16 8.82
N PHE A 573 27.51 -5.04 9.83
CA PHE A 573 26.78 -4.68 11.06
C PHE A 573 27.36 -3.43 11.72
N ALA A 574 28.66 -3.42 12.05
CA ALA A 574 29.32 -2.24 12.63
C ALA A 574 29.14 -0.96 11.79
N ALA A 575 29.21 -1.05 10.47
CA ALA A 575 28.95 0.09 9.59
C ALA A 575 27.49 0.58 9.66
N ALA A 576 26.53 -0.34 9.74
CA ALA A 576 25.12 -0.02 9.92
C ALA A 576 24.86 0.66 11.26
N LEU A 577 25.37 0.14 12.39
CA LEU A 577 25.21 0.76 13.71
C LEU A 577 25.73 2.21 13.74
N ARG A 578 26.95 2.45 13.22
CA ARG A 578 27.51 3.81 13.12
C ARG A 578 26.66 4.75 12.29
N SER A 579 25.96 4.21 11.29
CA SER A 579 25.07 4.98 10.43
C SER A 579 23.76 5.30 11.16
N PHE A 580 23.24 4.36 11.94
CA PHE A 580 22.02 4.55 12.74
C PHE A 580 22.19 5.63 13.80
N LEU A 581 23.33 5.72 14.47
CA LEU A 581 23.59 6.78 15.47
C LEU A 581 23.49 8.21 14.89
N ARG A 582 23.60 8.37 13.56
CA ARG A 582 23.41 9.66 12.86
C ARG A 582 22.03 9.80 12.25
N ALA A 583 21.22 8.75 12.32
CA ALA A 583 19.88 8.68 11.77
C ALA A 583 18.81 8.98 12.82
N ASP A 584 19.19 9.48 14.00
CA ASP A 584 18.30 9.86 15.10
C ASP A 584 17.33 8.70 15.48
N PRO A 585 17.86 7.56 15.97
CA PRO A 585 17.05 6.41 16.39
C PRO A 585 16.66 6.54 17.86
N ASP A 586 15.52 5.99 18.26
CA ASP A 586 15.21 5.71 19.67
C ASP A 586 15.64 4.28 20.03
N VAL A 587 15.42 3.36 19.08
CA VAL A 587 15.67 1.94 19.25
C VAL A 587 16.51 1.42 18.09
N ILE A 588 17.54 0.64 18.41
CA ILE A 588 18.42 -0.01 17.45
C ILE A 588 18.32 -1.52 17.63
N MET A 589 18.04 -2.26 16.56
CA MET A 589 18.18 -3.71 16.55
C MET A 589 19.32 -4.14 15.62
N VAL A 590 20.19 -4.99 16.14
CA VAL A 590 21.31 -5.56 15.41
C VAL A 590 21.10 -7.06 15.37
N GLY A 591 21.00 -7.64 14.19
CA GLY A 591 20.68 -9.05 14.01
C GLY A 591 21.54 -9.98 14.87
N GLU A 592 22.84 -9.68 14.99
CA GLU A 592 23.77 -10.42 15.85
C GLU A 592 25.04 -9.62 16.17
N MET A 593 25.62 -9.89 17.34
CA MET A 593 26.94 -9.39 17.76
C MET A 593 27.97 -10.51 17.67
N ARG A 594 28.56 -10.69 16.47
CA ARG A 594 29.56 -11.74 16.23
C ARG A 594 30.98 -11.36 16.63
N ASP A 595 31.33 -10.10 16.42
CA ASP A 595 32.66 -9.54 16.60
C ASP A 595 32.66 -8.46 17.70
N GLN A 596 33.86 -8.20 18.22
CA GLN A 596 34.11 -7.23 19.28
C GLN A 596 33.66 -5.82 18.87
N GLU A 597 33.97 -5.39 17.65
CA GLU A 597 33.64 -4.07 17.14
C GLU A 597 32.12 -3.81 17.18
N THR A 598 31.30 -4.75 16.69
CA THR A 598 29.84 -4.63 16.71
C THR A 598 29.31 -4.64 18.15
N ALA A 599 29.89 -5.47 19.02
CA ALA A 599 29.48 -5.56 20.42
C ALA A 599 29.82 -4.27 21.20
N GLU A 600 31.01 -3.70 21.00
CA GLU A 600 31.46 -2.44 21.60
C GLU A 600 30.54 -1.28 21.20
N ILE A 601 30.28 -1.12 19.90
CA ILE A 601 29.38 -0.05 19.41
C ILE A 601 27.97 -0.25 19.96
N GLY A 602 27.49 -1.50 20.08
CA GLY A 602 26.18 -1.79 20.65
C GLY A 602 26.07 -1.40 22.13
N VAL A 603 27.10 -1.70 22.93
CA VAL A 603 27.18 -1.29 24.33
C VAL A 603 27.27 0.23 24.44
N GLU A 604 28.15 0.89 23.68
CA GLU A 604 28.27 2.35 23.67
C GLU A 604 26.95 3.04 23.27
N SER A 605 26.28 2.51 22.23
CA SER A 605 24.96 3.00 21.79
C SER A 605 23.93 2.92 22.93
N SER A 606 23.97 1.84 23.70
CA SER A 606 23.05 1.65 24.83
C SER A 606 23.31 2.59 26.01
N LEU A 607 24.56 3.03 26.20
CA LEU A 607 24.95 4.00 27.23
C LEU A 607 24.68 5.45 26.79
N THR A 608 24.54 5.69 25.49
CA THR A 608 24.30 7.02 24.90
C THR A 608 22.81 7.32 24.69
N GLY A 609 21.92 6.61 25.38
CA GLY A 609 20.49 6.92 25.40
C GLY A 609 19.64 6.14 24.39
N HIS A 610 20.15 5.06 23.80
CA HIS A 610 19.39 4.20 22.89
C HIS A 610 19.01 2.88 23.53
N LEU A 611 17.83 2.36 23.20
CA LEU A 611 17.48 0.97 23.53
C LEU A 611 18.01 0.05 22.42
N VAL A 612 18.90 -0.87 22.78
CA VAL A 612 19.62 -1.73 21.84
C VAL A 612 19.19 -3.19 22.00
N PHE A 613 18.76 -3.80 20.91
CA PHE A 613 18.42 -5.21 20.82
C PHE A 613 19.46 -5.96 20.00
N SER A 614 19.90 -7.13 20.46
CA SER A 614 20.72 -8.01 19.62
C SER A 614 20.63 -9.48 19.97
N THR A 615 21.30 -10.31 19.17
CA THR A 615 21.42 -11.74 19.42
C THR A 615 22.86 -12.23 19.50
N LEU A 616 23.05 -13.31 20.27
CA LEU A 616 24.30 -14.07 20.34
C LEU A 616 24.03 -15.57 20.30
N HIS A 617 25.09 -16.33 20.01
CA HIS A 617 25.09 -17.79 19.93
C HIS A 617 25.72 -18.44 21.18
N THR A 618 25.11 -18.23 22.33
CA THR A 618 25.50 -18.86 23.62
C THR A 618 24.45 -19.86 24.08
N ASN A 619 24.81 -20.78 24.99
CA ASN A 619 23.89 -21.84 25.39
C ASN A 619 22.95 -21.47 26.53
N SER A 620 23.35 -20.49 27.36
CA SER A 620 22.61 -20.03 28.53
C SER A 620 22.77 -18.51 28.71
N ALA A 621 21.88 -17.90 29.51
CA ALA A 621 21.94 -16.47 29.78
C ALA A 621 23.20 -16.10 30.59
N PRO A 622 23.61 -16.84 31.65
CA PRO A 622 24.88 -16.60 32.35
C PRO A 622 26.13 -16.73 31.48
N GLU A 623 26.21 -17.71 30.58
CA GLU A 623 27.35 -17.88 29.66
C GLU A 623 27.55 -16.67 28.74
N THR A 624 26.48 -15.93 28.45
CA THR A 624 26.54 -14.73 27.61
C THR A 624 27.35 -13.63 28.24
N VAL A 625 27.26 -13.47 29.56
CA VAL A 625 28.09 -12.52 30.30
C VAL A 625 29.56 -12.84 30.09
N THR A 626 29.96 -14.09 30.34
CA THR A 626 31.35 -14.53 30.17
C THR A 626 31.79 -14.37 28.71
N ARG A 627 30.96 -14.77 27.74
CA ARG A 627 31.28 -14.65 26.32
C ARG A 627 31.55 -13.20 25.88
N LEU A 628 30.76 -12.24 26.36
CA LEU A 628 30.94 -10.83 26.05
C LEU A 628 32.22 -10.29 26.69
N LEU A 629 32.54 -10.71 27.92
CA LEU A 629 33.80 -10.36 28.58
C LEU A 629 35.02 -10.99 27.88
N ASP A 630 34.88 -12.20 27.33
CA ASP A 630 35.92 -12.87 26.54
C ASP A 630 36.15 -12.20 25.17
N MET A 631 35.15 -11.45 24.68
CA MET A 631 35.28 -10.57 23.51
C MET A 631 35.90 -9.22 23.88
N GLU A 632 36.54 -9.13 25.05
CA GLU A 632 37.25 -7.95 25.55
C GLU A 632 36.38 -6.71 25.79
N LEU A 633 35.05 -6.89 25.94
CA LEU A 633 34.19 -5.80 26.38
C LEU A 633 34.55 -5.33 27.78
N ASP A 634 34.56 -4.00 27.95
CA ASP A 634 34.76 -3.39 29.26
C ASP A 634 33.64 -3.80 30.24
N PRO A 635 33.97 -4.45 31.37
CA PRO A 635 32.97 -4.95 32.32
C PRO A 635 32.10 -3.85 32.92
N PHE A 636 32.64 -2.63 33.07
CA PHE A 636 31.89 -1.52 33.65
C PHE A 636 30.82 -1.05 32.67
N SER A 637 31.22 -0.77 31.44
CA SER A 637 30.34 -0.34 30.35
C SER A 637 29.26 -1.37 30.07
N PHE A 638 29.63 -2.65 29.95
CA PHE A 638 28.66 -3.73 29.72
C PHE A 638 27.68 -3.90 30.90
N SER A 639 28.18 -3.84 32.12
CA SER A 639 27.35 -3.95 33.33
C SER A 639 26.35 -2.80 33.45
N ASP A 640 26.75 -1.57 33.13
CA ASP A 640 25.84 -0.42 33.19
C ASP A 640 24.79 -0.47 32.06
N ALA A 641 25.18 -0.98 30.89
CA ALA A 641 24.32 -1.14 29.71
C ALA A 641 23.25 -2.23 29.85
N ILE A 642 23.57 -3.38 30.45
CA ILE A 642 22.71 -4.57 30.37
C ILE A 642 21.39 -4.41 31.13
N LEU A 643 20.27 -4.68 30.44
CA LEU A 643 18.93 -4.74 31.02
C LEU A 643 18.50 -6.19 31.28
N CYS A 644 18.59 -7.04 30.26
CA CYS A 644 18.31 -8.47 30.41
C CYS A 644 18.93 -9.32 29.30
N ILE A 645 19.09 -10.61 29.59
CA ILE A 645 19.54 -11.65 28.66
C ILE A 645 18.52 -12.77 28.67
N LEU A 646 17.83 -12.98 27.55
CA LEU A 646 16.87 -14.05 27.33
C LEU A 646 17.51 -15.17 26.52
N ALA A 647 17.89 -16.27 27.17
CA ALA A 647 18.28 -17.49 26.46
C ALA A 647 17.05 -18.30 26.05
N GLN A 648 17.09 -18.86 24.84
CA GLN A 648 15.95 -19.53 24.23
C GLN A 648 16.33 -20.83 23.50
N ARG A 649 15.43 -21.82 23.58
CA ARG A 649 15.39 -23.01 22.71
C ARG A 649 13.96 -23.24 22.22
N LEU A 650 13.81 -23.98 21.12
CA LEU A 650 12.50 -24.45 20.66
C LEU A 650 12.38 -25.96 20.88
N CYS A 651 11.35 -26.37 21.61
CA CYS A 651 10.89 -27.76 21.67
C CYS A 651 9.66 -27.94 20.77
N ARG A 652 9.33 -29.19 20.41
CA ARG A 652 8.09 -29.45 19.66
C ARG A 652 6.88 -29.41 20.60
N ARG A 653 5.78 -28.84 20.12
CA ARG A 653 4.51 -28.78 20.86
C ARG A 653 3.74 -30.09 20.66
N LEU A 654 3.20 -30.66 21.73
CA LEU A 654 2.35 -31.85 21.65
C LEU A 654 1.10 -31.54 20.80
N CYS A 655 0.75 -32.48 19.92
CA CYS A 655 -0.49 -32.41 19.15
C CYS A 655 -1.70 -32.63 20.07
N ASP A 656 -2.88 -32.15 19.68
CA ASP A 656 -4.13 -32.35 20.43
C ASP A 656 -4.52 -33.83 20.58
N CYS A 657 -3.91 -34.75 19.83
CA CYS A 657 -4.03 -36.20 20.03
C CYS A 657 -3.27 -36.73 21.26
N LYS A 658 -2.58 -35.87 22.01
CA LYS A 658 -1.84 -36.24 23.21
C LYS A 658 -2.71 -37.00 24.21
N GLN A 659 -2.12 -38.00 24.86
CA GLN A 659 -2.79 -38.77 25.90
C GLN A 659 -2.23 -38.38 27.27
N GLN A 660 -3.13 -38.03 28.18
CA GLN A 660 -2.80 -37.76 29.57
C GLN A 660 -2.54 -39.08 30.32
N TYR A 661 -1.53 -39.09 31.18
CA TYR A 661 -1.25 -40.20 32.09
C TYR A 661 -0.78 -39.69 33.45
N GLN A 662 -0.92 -40.53 34.48
CA GLN A 662 -0.35 -40.28 35.80
C GLN A 662 1.09 -40.82 35.80
N PRO A 663 2.11 -39.99 36.09
CA PRO A 663 3.48 -40.48 36.17
C PRO A 663 3.64 -41.49 37.28
N GLU A 664 4.50 -42.48 37.07
CA GLU A 664 4.89 -43.39 38.14
C GLU A 664 5.71 -42.65 39.20
N ARG A 665 5.73 -43.14 40.45
CA ARG A 665 6.46 -42.51 41.54
C ARG A 665 7.93 -42.25 41.19
N LYS A 666 8.59 -43.22 40.56
CA LYS A 666 9.99 -43.11 40.15
C LYS A 666 10.20 -42.03 39.09
N GLU A 667 9.34 -41.98 38.07
CA GLU A 667 9.40 -40.95 37.03
C GLU A 667 9.22 -39.56 37.64
N LEU A 668 8.28 -39.40 38.57
CA LEU A 668 8.06 -38.14 39.28
C LEU A 668 9.26 -37.72 40.14
N GLU A 669 9.86 -38.67 40.88
CA GLU A 669 11.08 -38.43 41.66
C GLU A 669 12.25 -37.99 40.76
N GLU A 670 12.43 -38.62 39.60
CA GLU A 670 13.44 -38.23 38.60
C GLU A 670 13.20 -36.80 38.08
N ILE A 671 11.95 -36.44 37.78
CA ILE A 671 11.60 -35.10 37.29
C ILE A 671 11.89 -34.03 38.33
N ILE A 672 11.50 -34.28 39.59
CA ILE A 672 11.74 -33.36 40.70
C ILE A 672 13.24 -33.21 40.96
N MET A 673 14.00 -34.30 40.86
CA MET A 673 15.46 -34.26 40.96
C MET A 673 16.07 -33.44 39.82
N GLU A 674 15.61 -33.60 38.58
CA GLU A 674 16.05 -32.84 37.42
C GLU A 674 15.68 -31.34 37.49
N TYR A 675 14.56 -31.01 38.12
CA TYR A 675 14.17 -29.63 38.39
C TYR A 675 15.02 -28.99 39.50
N GLY A 676 15.46 -29.80 40.45
CA GLY A 676 16.09 -29.40 41.70
C GLY A 676 15.09 -29.44 42.84
N VAL A 677 15.31 -30.31 43.84
CA VAL A 677 14.33 -30.61 44.91
C VAL A 677 13.90 -29.35 45.67
N GLU A 678 14.85 -28.49 46.05
CA GLU A 678 14.55 -27.27 46.80
C GLU A 678 13.87 -26.21 45.94
N ASP A 679 14.24 -26.10 44.67
CA ASP A 679 13.59 -25.15 43.75
C ASP A 679 12.19 -25.62 43.36
N PHE A 680 11.97 -26.93 43.25
CA PHE A 680 10.65 -27.51 43.00
C PHE A 680 9.69 -27.21 44.14
N LYS A 681 10.14 -27.33 45.40
CA LYS A 681 9.31 -26.98 46.58
C LYS A 681 8.81 -25.53 46.52
N LYS A 682 9.63 -24.59 46.03
CA LYS A 682 9.26 -23.17 45.90
C LYS A 682 8.15 -22.93 44.88
N THR A 683 7.89 -23.86 43.96
CA THR A 683 6.81 -23.71 42.97
C THR A 683 5.42 -23.84 43.58
N GLY A 684 5.30 -24.44 44.78
CA GLY A 684 4.01 -24.73 45.41
C GLY A 684 3.20 -25.84 44.73
N ILE A 685 3.74 -26.50 43.70
CA ILE A 685 3.05 -27.57 42.97
C ILE A 685 3.04 -28.84 43.82
N ASN A 686 1.85 -29.38 44.10
CA ASN A 686 1.70 -30.67 44.77
C ASN A 686 2.10 -31.83 43.84
N PRO A 687 3.14 -32.62 44.15
CA PRO A 687 3.57 -33.74 43.31
C PRO A 687 2.45 -34.73 43.00
N ALA A 688 1.52 -34.95 43.93
CA ALA A 688 0.41 -35.90 43.75
C ALA A 688 -0.59 -35.48 42.67
N GLU A 689 -0.66 -34.18 42.35
CA GLU A 689 -1.59 -33.63 41.37
C GLU A 689 -0.98 -33.51 39.96
N ILE A 690 0.31 -33.78 39.82
CA ILE A 690 1.01 -33.69 38.55
C ILE A 690 0.46 -34.75 37.59
N LYS A 691 0.06 -34.27 36.42
CA LYS A 691 -0.30 -35.08 35.26
C LYS A 691 0.73 -34.83 34.17
N LEU A 692 1.01 -35.85 33.37
CA LEU A 692 1.90 -35.75 32.21
C LEU A 692 1.15 -36.14 30.93
N TRP A 693 1.75 -35.79 29.80
CA TRP A 693 1.20 -36.09 28.48
C TRP A 693 2.25 -36.77 27.63
N LYS A 694 1.82 -37.76 26.86
CA LYS A 694 2.64 -38.46 25.89
C LYS A 694 2.15 -38.22 24.46
N ALA A 695 3.09 -38.19 23.53
CA ALA A 695 2.83 -38.17 22.10
C ALA A 695 2.21 -39.50 21.64
N VAL A 696 1.04 -39.45 20.98
CA VAL A 696 0.35 -40.63 20.44
C VAL A 696 0.52 -40.73 18.93
N GLY A 697 0.24 -39.66 18.21
CA GLY A 697 0.23 -39.64 16.74
C GLY A 697 -1.20 -39.68 16.19
N CYS A 698 -1.43 -38.91 15.14
CA CYS A 698 -2.67 -38.91 14.36
C CYS A 698 -2.40 -38.32 12.97
N PRO A 699 -3.35 -38.44 12.02
CA PRO A 699 -3.21 -37.86 10.69
C PRO A 699 -2.93 -36.35 10.68
N LYS A 700 -3.47 -35.58 11.63
CA LYS A 700 -3.26 -34.12 11.72
C LYS A 700 -1.80 -33.70 11.99
N CYS A 701 -0.99 -34.61 12.51
CA CYS A 701 0.43 -34.40 12.83
C CYS A 701 1.37 -35.32 12.05
N GLY A 702 0.85 -36.03 11.03
CA GLY A 702 1.58 -37.04 10.27
C GLY A 702 2.20 -38.10 11.20
N ASP A 703 1.38 -38.60 12.13
CA ASP A 703 1.69 -39.65 13.12
C ASP A 703 2.91 -39.38 14.02
N SER A 704 3.39 -38.13 14.05
CA SER A 704 4.53 -37.78 14.89
C SER A 704 4.18 -37.56 16.36
N GLY A 705 2.92 -37.22 16.64
CA GLY A 705 2.42 -36.79 17.95
C GLY A 705 2.73 -35.33 18.31
N TYR A 706 3.35 -34.56 17.41
CA TYR A 706 3.71 -33.16 17.63
C TYR A 706 3.23 -32.27 16.47
N LYS A 707 2.86 -31.03 16.76
CA LYS A 707 2.49 -30.06 15.73
C LYS A 707 2.89 -28.65 16.16
N GLY A 708 3.84 -28.06 15.44
CA GLY A 708 4.38 -26.74 15.76
C GLY A 708 5.44 -26.78 16.87
N ARG A 709 5.92 -25.61 17.25
CA ARG A 709 7.04 -25.40 18.16
C ARG A 709 6.65 -24.54 19.36
N LEU A 710 7.37 -24.68 20.45
CA LEU A 710 7.19 -23.97 21.71
C LEU A 710 8.55 -23.47 22.20
N GLY A 711 8.64 -22.19 22.56
CA GLY A 711 9.82 -21.62 23.19
C GLY A 711 9.98 -22.08 24.64
N ILE A 712 11.20 -22.41 25.04
CA ILE A 712 11.60 -22.49 26.45
C ILE A 712 12.66 -21.44 26.72
N HIS A 713 12.60 -20.83 27.89
CA HIS A 713 13.21 -19.54 28.16
C HIS A 713 13.92 -19.52 29.50
N GLU A 714 15.06 -18.86 29.52
CA GLU A 714 15.84 -18.55 30.71
C GLU A 714 16.18 -17.05 30.64
N LEU A 715 15.63 -16.27 31.57
CA LEU A 715 15.75 -14.81 31.57
C LEU A 715 16.55 -14.33 32.78
N LEU A 716 17.75 -13.85 32.50
CA LEU A 716 18.63 -13.16 33.44
C LEU A 716 18.32 -11.66 33.39
N GLU A 717 18.06 -11.07 34.55
CA GLU A 717 17.79 -9.64 34.72
C GLU A 717 19.05 -8.91 35.18
N GLY A 718 19.29 -7.70 34.64
CA GLY A 718 20.41 -6.84 35.00
C GLY A 718 20.21 -6.11 36.32
N THR A 719 20.00 -6.84 37.42
CA THR A 719 19.86 -6.27 38.77
C THR A 719 21.17 -5.62 39.26
N ASP A 720 21.12 -4.73 40.26
CA ASP A 720 22.34 -4.10 40.80
C ASP A 720 23.36 -5.14 41.33
N GLN A 721 22.86 -6.24 41.89
CA GLN A 721 23.68 -7.34 42.38
C GLN A 721 24.33 -8.10 41.22
N MET A 722 23.56 -8.38 40.16
CA MET A 722 24.09 -8.95 38.93
C MET A 722 25.15 -8.05 38.29
N LYS A 723 24.86 -6.76 38.19
CA LYS A 723 25.78 -5.74 37.66
C LYS A 723 27.09 -5.70 38.44
N ALA A 724 27.04 -5.80 39.77
CA ALA A 724 28.23 -5.86 40.62
C ALA A 724 29.08 -7.12 40.35
N LEU A 725 28.46 -8.27 40.09
CA LEU A 725 29.17 -9.51 39.73
C LEU A 725 29.84 -9.39 38.35
N ILE A 726 29.15 -8.78 37.38
CA ILE A 726 29.71 -8.52 36.04
C ILE A 726 30.95 -7.63 36.14
N LYS A 727 30.87 -6.51 36.89
CA LYS A 727 32.00 -5.59 37.12
C LYS A 727 33.23 -6.27 37.71
N ARG A 728 33.02 -7.28 38.57
CA ARG A 728 34.08 -8.05 39.23
C ARG A 728 34.61 -9.22 38.38
N LYS A 729 34.06 -9.45 37.18
CA LYS A 729 34.35 -10.63 36.36
C LYS A 729 34.17 -11.95 37.15
N SER A 730 33.09 -12.02 37.94
CA SER A 730 32.80 -13.20 38.77
C SER A 730 32.65 -14.47 37.95
N GLU A 731 32.93 -15.61 38.58
CA GLU A 731 32.76 -16.93 37.96
C GLU A 731 31.30 -17.19 37.56
N ILE A 732 31.12 -17.98 36.50
CA ILE A 732 29.80 -18.28 35.94
C ILE A 732 28.83 -18.91 36.94
N GLU A 733 29.33 -19.74 37.87
CA GLU A 733 28.48 -20.33 38.91
C GLU A 733 27.93 -19.29 39.89
N GLN A 734 28.68 -18.22 40.18
CA GLN A 734 28.21 -17.12 41.01
C GLN A 734 27.14 -16.30 40.29
N ILE A 735 27.38 -15.99 39.01
CA ILE A 735 26.41 -15.30 38.14
C ILE A 735 25.11 -16.12 38.06
N ARG A 736 25.21 -17.44 37.83
CA ARG A 736 24.03 -18.31 37.76
C ARG A 736 23.26 -18.35 39.08
N LYS A 737 23.95 -18.50 40.22
CA LYS A 737 23.32 -18.50 41.54
C LYS A 737 22.58 -17.19 41.81
N GLN A 738 23.18 -16.05 41.47
CA GLN A 738 22.54 -14.75 41.63
C GLN A 738 21.32 -14.61 40.70
N ALA A 739 21.44 -15.01 39.43
CA ALA A 739 20.30 -14.94 38.51
C ALA A 739 19.11 -15.79 39.00
N ILE A 740 19.37 -16.98 39.55
CA ILE A 740 18.34 -17.83 40.16
C ILE A 740 17.75 -17.16 41.41
N ALA A 741 18.57 -16.52 42.24
CA ALA A 741 18.10 -15.75 43.39
C ALA A 741 17.21 -14.56 42.98
N ASP A 742 17.50 -13.93 41.84
CA ASP A 742 16.69 -12.88 41.21
C ASP A 742 15.41 -13.45 40.55
N GLY A 743 15.17 -14.76 40.64
CA GLY A 743 13.97 -15.45 40.18
C GLY A 743 14.09 -16.14 38.81
N MET A 744 15.30 -16.26 38.26
CA MET A 744 15.52 -16.96 36.99
C MET A 744 15.27 -18.46 37.12
N THR A 745 14.33 -18.96 36.31
CA THR A 745 14.22 -20.37 36.00
C THR A 745 15.19 -20.74 34.89
N THR A 746 15.89 -21.86 35.03
CA THR A 746 16.72 -22.41 33.95
C THR A 746 15.87 -22.87 32.76
N LEU A 747 16.49 -22.99 31.57
CA LEU A 747 15.82 -23.53 30.38
C LEU A 747 15.12 -24.87 30.66
N LYS A 748 15.77 -25.74 31.43
CA LYS A 748 15.25 -27.06 31.79
C LYS A 748 14.06 -26.98 32.75
N GLN A 749 14.14 -26.12 33.76
CA GLN A 749 13.04 -25.89 34.70
C GLN A 749 11.79 -25.35 33.98
N ASP A 750 11.95 -24.33 33.12
CA ASP A 750 10.86 -23.79 32.31
C ASP A 750 10.23 -24.86 31.39
N GLY A 751 11.07 -25.68 30.75
CA GLY A 751 10.60 -26.82 29.94
C GLY A 751 9.81 -27.85 30.76
N ILE A 752 10.27 -28.19 31.96
CA ILE A 752 9.56 -29.10 32.87
C ILE A 752 8.20 -28.53 33.26
N LEU A 753 8.10 -27.24 33.63
CA LEU A 753 6.80 -26.61 33.93
C LEU A 753 5.83 -26.68 32.75
N LYS A 754 6.33 -26.46 31.53
CA LYS A 754 5.53 -26.56 30.30
C LYS A 754 5.09 -28.00 29.99
N SER A 755 5.84 -28.99 30.44
CA SER A 755 5.43 -30.40 30.35
C SER A 755 4.26 -30.71 31.29
N PHE A 756 4.22 -30.12 32.49
CA PHE A 756 3.08 -30.21 33.43
C PHE A 756 1.83 -29.49 32.93
N GLN A 757 1.97 -28.55 32.01
CA GLN A 757 0.85 -27.89 31.32
C GLN A 757 0.39 -28.68 30.08
N GLY A 758 1.06 -29.79 29.75
CA GLY A 758 0.77 -30.59 28.56
C GLY A 758 1.08 -29.88 27.24
N LEU A 759 1.95 -28.87 27.24
CA LEU A 759 2.35 -28.15 26.02
C LEU A 759 3.44 -28.91 25.26
N THR A 760 4.34 -29.58 25.97
CA THR A 760 5.39 -30.45 25.43
C THR A 760 5.55 -31.67 26.33
N ASP A 761 6.52 -32.55 26.03
CA ASP A 761 6.89 -33.68 26.89
C ASP A 761 8.36 -33.60 27.33
N LEU A 762 8.72 -34.39 28.34
CA LEU A 762 10.09 -34.38 28.87
C LEU A 762 11.13 -34.90 27.88
N LYS A 763 10.72 -35.74 26.93
CA LYS A 763 11.62 -36.22 25.88
C LYS A 763 12.12 -35.06 25.04
N GLU A 764 11.25 -34.14 24.65
CA GLU A 764 11.63 -32.95 23.90
C GLU A 764 12.39 -31.94 24.77
N VAL A 765 12.00 -31.73 26.03
CA VAL A 765 12.73 -30.84 26.96
C VAL A 765 14.17 -31.32 27.16
N ARG A 766 14.35 -32.60 27.53
CA ARG A 766 15.67 -33.20 27.72
C ARG A 766 16.51 -33.11 26.45
N LYS A 767 15.91 -33.27 25.27
CA LYS A 767 16.61 -33.20 23.97
C LYS A 767 17.21 -31.83 23.67
N VAL A 768 16.53 -30.74 24.02
CA VAL A 768 16.97 -29.38 23.67
C VAL A 768 17.79 -28.71 24.77
N CYS A 769 17.73 -29.23 25.99
CA CYS A 769 18.48 -28.77 27.16
C CYS A 769 19.70 -29.65 27.49
N ILE A 770 20.17 -30.49 26.56
CA ILE A 770 21.33 -31.37 26.79
C ILE A 770 22.56 -30.51 27.13
N LYS A 771 23.23 -30.87 28.24
CA LYS A 771 24.56 -30.40 28.61
C LYS A 771 25.62 -31.06 27.74
#